data_AF-A0A536DLE4-F1
#
_entry.id   AF-A0A536DLE4-F1
#
_cell.length_a   1.000
_cell.length_b   1.000
_cell.length_c   1.000
_cell.angle_alpha   90.00
_cell.angle_beta   90.00
_cell.angle_gamma   90.00
#
_symmetry.space_group_name_H-M   'P 1'
#
loop_
_entity.id
_entity.type
_entity.pdbx_description
1 polymer ?
#
loop_
_entity_poly.entity_id
_entity_poly.type
_entity_poly.pdbx_seq_one_letter_code
_entity_poly.pdbx_strand_id
1 'polypeptide(L)'
;MNRTLRASQRGQAIVLIALMIVVMFGLVGLAIDSGRAYLDRRHLQAAVDAAALAAAYNYMNTTDYAQAEQTAVDTYSADELLYGAASCAGLGAMAVTCTFSGDSSNQLMTINVTNQSIAGVSFTVTAVGTMPVAMMQVLGAGPNIRVGATATAVARKSGTNGAAIQTLSPAGCGGNGGNSLTFTGTSTTMVTGDVWSNGSITDNGVASGTVNGNAIDICPAMPPSPMPNFTVTGTQANGWTMLDPGYPQPSLNPASQSWASTSGSVEQPGTYASDPRLGGGAGCYFLSGGVYTWSAGFTQNGGFVSNELRPPDEPKLSAANQPNLTTTTAALAAGTNITGIPVAALPGAIAQNSAVSVGGQTFSVSRNAAAGDTSISVSRQAPAANIPAGSWLTVRALPQFWDSNGVNCATTFALTATGSDASNPPISAQTWAVELTAVRWSPYGVSSCGGPASTTCFLRESAPSMCKTVSVGSSQNFKVSVSSSPPDPGAQDFNVYLAPSGSCQGPFGYAAQFANNGSYTTTINGGTLNGWALDPGAPRDNPGAPAPDFQSPPVAGGLPNANPQLAVPPHGDLANEGHCVDPTTGTGVACPAPVTPGAVLWFIPGGGNIQTCLNLQGGGDIYIYSGHQYQRILLYEPGPEQQPPANTCSNNVAGSGITSLIGIFYVPAANVTIVGNSSYLATIAGGVIAWTASVKGNGGVSILADPTLRTWPPSVTLTQ
;
A
#
# COMPACT_ATOMS: atom_id res chain seq x y z
N MET A 1 -7.22 -14.97 -112.47
CA MET A 1 -7.39 -16.17 -111.61
C MET A 1 -6.08 -16.34 -110.85
N ASN A 2 -5.98 -16.38 -109.52
CA ASN A 2 -6.85 -16.98 -108.52
C ASN A 2 -6.94 -16.13 -107.24
N ARG A 3 -8.15 -16.02 -106.69
CA ARG A 3 -8.47 -15.43 -105.39
C ARG A 3 -8.59 -16.60 -104.40
N THR A 4 -7.67 -16.74 -103.46
CA THR A 4 -7.77 -17.72 -102.36
C THR A 4 -8.62 -17.12 -101.24
N LEU A 5 -9.74 -17.79 -100.99
CA LEU A 5 -10.75 -17.43 -99.98
C LEU A 5 -10.23 -17.71 -98.57
N ARG A 6 -10.34 -16.70 -97.68
CA ARG A 6 -10.15 -16.85 -96.23
C ARG A 6 -11.28 -17.74 -95.68
N ALA A 7 -10.94 -18.94 -95.23
CA ALA A 7 -11.86 -19.84 -94.56
C ALA A 7 -12.18 -19.39 -93.13
N SER A 8 -13.42 -19.58 -92.74
CA SER A 8 -14.13 -19.06 -91.57
C SER A 8 -13.68 -19.68 -90.23
N GLN A 9 -13.09 -18.89 -89.32
CA GLN A 9 -13.02 -19.17 -87.88
C GLN A 9 -14.20 -18.53 -87.11
N ARG A 10 -15.45 -18.73 -87.56
CA ARG A 10 -16.62 -18.08 -86.94
C ARG A 10 -17.31 -18.88 -85.81
N GLY A 11 -16.78 -20.05 -85.41
CA GLY A 11 -17.41 -20.93 -84.40
C GLY A 11 -16.72 -21.01 -83.03
N GLN A 12 -15.41 -20.72 -82.91
CA GLN A 12 -14.67 -20.88 -81.65
C GLN A 12 -14.80 -19.64 -80.73
N ALA A 13 -14.90 -18.46 -81.32
CA ALA A 13 -14.99 -17.20 -80.58
C ALA A 13 -16.25 -17.14 -79.69
N ILE A 14 -17.39 -17.65 -80.16
CA ILE A 14 -18.63 -17.67 -79.37
C ILE A 14 -18.53 -18.58 -78.14
N VAL A 15 -17.80 -19.69 -78.23
CA VAL A 15 -17.55 -20.61 -77.10
C VAL A 15 -16.63 -19.99 -76.06
N LEU A 16 -15.56 -19.32 -76.50
CA LEU A 16 -14.63 -18.61 -75.60
C LEU A 16 -15.30 -17.42 -74.91
N ILE A 17 -16.10 -16.64 -75.63
CA ILE A 17 -16.87 -15.52 -75.05
C ILE A 17 -17.90 -16.04 -74.05
N ALA A 18 -18.62 -17.11 -74.37
CA ALA A 18 -19.56 -17.73 -73.44
C ALA A 18 -18.87 -18.19 -72.13
N LEU A 19 -17.69 -18.81 -72.22
CA LEU A 19 -16.90 -19.20 -71.04
C LEU A 19 -16.38 -17.99 -70.25
N MET A 20 -15.88 -16.95 -70.93
CA MET A 20 -15.39 -15.74 -70.25
C MET A 20 -16.51 -14.97 -69.53
N ILE A 21 -17.71 -14.95 -70.11
CA ILE A 21 -18.89 -14.32 -69.48
C ILE A 21 -19.21 -15.05 -68.17
N VAL A 22 -19.25 -16.39 -68.16
CA VAL A 22 -19.49 -17.17 -66.93
C VAL A 22 -18.43 -16.89 -65.87
N VAL A 23 -17.15 -16.80 -66.27
CA VAL A 23 -16.05 -16.46 -65.35
C VAL A 23 -16.19 -15.04 -64.79
N MET A 24 -16.52 -14.05 -65.62
CA MET A 24 -16.73 -12.67 -65.15
C MET A 24 -17.94 -12.57 -64.21
N PHE A 25 -19.05 -13.24 -64.51
CA PHE A 25 -20.20 -13.29 -63.60
C PHE A 25 -19.84 -13.97 -62.27
N GLY A 26 -18.96 -14.97 -62.29
CA GLY A 26 -18.41 -15.55 -61.06
C GLY A 26 -17.58 -14.58 -60.24
N LEU A 27 -16.72 -13.79 -60.87
CA LEU A 27 -15.91 -12.78 -60.17
C LEU A 27 -16.78 -11.64 -59.61
N VAL A 28 -17.80 -11.19 -60.36
CA VAL A 28 -18.76 -10.18 -59.90
C VAL A 28 -19.61 -10.72 -58.75
N GLY A 29 -20.08 -11.96 -58.87
CA GLY A 29 -20.87 -12.60 -57.81
C GLY A 29 -20.08 -12.76 -56.53
N LEU A 30 -18.83 -13.21 -56.62
CA LEU A 30 -17.92 -13.27 -55.49
C LEU A 30 -17.71 -11.89 -54.86
N ALA A 31 -17.46 -10.85 -55.66
CA ALA A 31 -17.21 -9.51 -55.14
C ALA A 31 -18.41 -8.93 -54.38
N ILE A 32 -19.62 -9.02 -54.94
CA ILE A 32 -20.84 -8.47 -54.31
C ILE A 32 -21.23 -9.28 -53.07
N ASP A 33 -21.26 -10.60 -53.18
CA ASP A 33 -21.68 -11.46 -52.07
C ASP A 33 -20.65 -11.42 -50.92
N SER A 34 -19.35 -11.35 -51.21
CA SER A 34 -18.31 -11.14 -50.19
C SER A 34 -18.38 -9.77 -49.52
N GLY A 35 -18.70 -8.72 -50.29
CA GLY A 35 -18.82 -7.36 -49.76
C GLY A 35 -19.98 -7.23 -48.79
N ARG A 36 -21.13 -7.83 -49.14
CA ARG A 36 -22.29 -7.92 -48.25
C ARG A 36 -22.00 -8.76 -47.00
N ALA A 37 -21.34 -9.91 -47.17
CA ALA A 37 -20.94 -10.76 -46.03
C ALA A 37 -19.99 -10.07 -45.06
N TYR A 38 -19.05 -9.27 -45.57
CA TYR A 38 -18.13 -8.51 -44.75
C TYR A 38 -18.83 -7.41 -43.95
N LEU A 39 -19.79 -6.69 -44.56
CA LEU A 39 -20.59 -5.68 -43.87
C LEU A 39 -21.47 -6.30 -42.78
N ASP A 40 -22.16 -7.40 -43.10
CA ASP A 40 -22.99 -8.15 -42.15
C ASP A 40 -22.16 -8.63 -40.95
N ARG A 41 -20.96 -9.16 -41.21
CA ARG A 41 -20.02 -9.56 -40.15
C ARG A 41 -19.61 -8.39 -39.26
N ARG A 42 -19.41 -7.20 -39.82
CA ARG A 42 -19.02 -6.00 -39.06
C ARG A 42 -20.16 -5.51 -38.16
N HIS A 43 -21.40 -5.55 -38.64
CA HIS A 43 -22.58 -5.22 -37.84
C HIS A 43 -22.76 -6.22 -36.70
N LEU A 44 -22.72 -7.52 -37.01
CA LEU A 44 -22.76 -8.58 -36.01
C LEU A 44 -21.65 -8.43 -34.97
N GLN A 45 -20.42 -8.09 -35.37
CA GLN A 45 -19.32 -7.85 -34.43
C GLN A 45 -19.62 -6.67 -33.49
N ALA A 46 -20.12 -5.56 -34.01
CA ALA A 46 -20.49 -4.41 -33.18
C ALA A 46 -21.60 -4.77 -32.18
N ALA A 47 -22.62 -5.53 -32.62
CA ALA A 47 -23.72 -5.97 -31.77
C ALA A 47 -23.26 -6.94 -30.66
N VAL A 48 -22.38 -7.91 -30.96
CA VAL A 48 -21.84 -8.81 -29.93
C VAL A 48 -20.88 -8.10 -28.97
N ASP A 49 -20.08 -7.14 -29.45
CA ASP A 49 -19.19 -6.33 -28.60
C ASP A 49 -20.02 -5.50 -27.60
N ALA A 50 -21.09 -4.84 -28.09
CA ALA A 50 -22.02 -4.08 -27.25
C ALA A 50 -22.75 -4.97 -26.25
N ALA A 51 -23.26 -6.13 -26.69
CA ALA A 51 -23.96 -7.08 -25.83
C ALA A 51 -23.06 -7.65 -24.72
N ALA A 52 -21.84 -8.07 -25.06
CA ALA A 52 -20.89 -8.58 -24.08
C ALA A 52 -20.55 -7.50 -23.02
N LEU A 53 -20.26 -6.27 -23.47
CA LEU A 53 -19.95 -5.15 -22.59
C LEU A 53 -21.14 -4.79 -21.67
N ALA A 54 -22.36 -4.79 -22.21
CA ALA A 54 -23.57 -4.49 -21.46
C ALA A 54 -23.87 -5.53 -20.37
N ALA A 55 -23.71 -6.82 -20.66
CA ALA A 55 -23.80 -7.88 -19.65
C ALA A 55 -22.76 -7.70 -18.55
N ALA A 56 -21.50 -7.50 -18.95
CA ALA A 56 -20.40 -7.31 -18.00
C ALA A 56 -20.64 -6.09 -17.09
N TYR A 57 -21.11 -4.97 -17.65
CA TYR A 57 -21.43 -3.76 -16.90
C TYR A 57 -22.63 -3.92 -15.97
N ASN A 58 -23.70 -4.60 -16.40
CA ASN A 58 -24.83 -4.88 -15.53
C ASN A 58 -24.39 -5.78 -14.35
N TYR A 59 -23.65 -6.86 -14.64
CA TYR A 59 -23.14 -7.78 -13.61
C TYR A 59 -22.26 -7.07 -12.57
N MET A 60 -21.40 -6.15 -13.01
CA MET A 60 -20.55 -5.36 -12.11
C MET A 60 -21.36 -4.60 -11.05
N ASN A 61 -22.56 -4.13 -11.41
CA ASN A 61 -23.42 -3.32 -10.54
C ASN A 61 -24.44 -4.15 -9.73
N THR A 62 -24.98 -5.22 -10.31
CA THR A 62 -26.07 -6.02 -9.70
C THR A 62 -25.58 -7.31 -9.06
N THR A 63 -24.44 -7.83 -9.51
CA THR A 63 -23.90 -9.17 -9.19
C THR A 63 -24.84 -10.33 -9.53
N ASP A 64 -25.85 -10.09 -10.39
CA ASP A 64 -26.87 -11.05 -10.80
C ASP A 64 -26.62 -11.50 -12.25
N TYR A 65 -26.42 -12.81 -12.45
CA TYR A 65 -26.17 -13.38 -13.78
C TYR A 65 -27.39 -13.28 -14.70
N ALA A 66 -28.60 -13.48 -14.17
CA ALA A 66 -29.82 -13.48 -14.99
C ALA A 66 -30.11 -12.08 -15.53
N GLN A 67 -29.91 -11.03 -14.72
CA GLN A 67 -30.07 -9.64 -15.18
C GLN A 67 -28.99 -9.25 -16.20
N ALA A 68 -27.75 -9.69 -15.99
CA ALA A 68 -26.65 -9.43 -16.91
C ALA A 68 -26.91 -10.07 -18.28
N GLU A 69 -27.28 -11.36 -18.31
CA GLU A 69 -27.60 -12.08 -19.54
C GLU A 69 -28.80 -11.48 -20.26
N GLN A 70 -29.86 -11.09 -19.54
CA GLN A 70 -31.01 -10.41 -20.15
C GLN A 70 -30.62 -9.07 -20.78
N THR A 71 -29.79 -8.27 -20.10
CA THR A 71 -29.30 -6.99 -20.62
C THR A 71 -28.50 -7.17 -21.92
N ALA A 72 -27.70 -8.24 -22.03
CA ALA A 72 -27.01 -8.58 -23.27
C ALA A 72 -27.98 -8.89 -24.41
N VAL A 73 -29.04 -9.67 -24.16
CA VAL A 73 -30.06 -10.01 -25.16
C VAL A 73 -30.80 -8.76 -25.64
N ASP A 74 -31.18 -7.88 -24.72
CA ASP A 74 -31.88 -6.64 -25.04
C ASP A 74 -30.99 -5.69 -25.86
N THR A 75 -29.71 -5.58 -25.50
CA THR A 75 -28.74 -4.75 -26.24
C THR A 75 -28.48 -5.31 -27.64
N TYR A 76 -28.27 -6.63 -27.76
CA TYR A 76 -28.05 -7.29 -29.05
C TYR A 76 -29.25 -7.13 -29.99
N SER A 77 -30.46 -7.38 -29.49
CA SER A 77 -31.69 -7.26 -30.29
C SER A 77 -31.98 -5.83 -30.72
N ALA A 78 -31.62 -4.84 -29.91
CA ALA A 78 -31.72 -3.43 -30.28
C ALA A 78 -30.73 -3.05 -31.40
N ASP A 79 -29.48 -3.50 -31.32
CA ASP A 79 -28.44 -3.19 -32.32
C ASP A 79 -28.71 -3.85 -33.67
N GLU A 80 -29.17 -5.10 -33.68
CA GLU A 80 -29.56 -5.83 -34.90
C GLU A 80 -30.99 -5.48 -35.38
N LEU A 81 -31.69 -4.57 -34.69
CA LEU A 81 -33.06 -4.13 -35.01
C LEU A 81 -34.06 -5.30 -35.10
N LEU A 82 -33.93 -6.27 -34.19
CA LEU A 82 -34.79 -7.44 -34.12
C LEU A 82 -36.06 -7.11 -33.32
N TYR A 83 -37.16 -6.83 -34.03
CA TYR A 83 -38.45 -6.46 -33.41
C TYR A 83 -39.28 -7.65 -32.91
N GLY A 84 -38.82 -8.87 -33.15
CA GLY A 84 -39.45 -10.10 -32.67
C GLY A 84 -39.15 -10.40 -31.21
N ALA A 85 -40.06 -11.09 -30.52
CA ALA A 85 -39.78 -11.53 -29.16
C ALA A 85 -38.60 -12.52 -29.15
N ALA A 86 -37.59 -12.24 -28.33
CA ALA A 86 -36.49 -13.15 -28.05
C ALA A 86 -36.99 -14.31 -27.17
N SER A 87 -36.70 -15.53 -27.58
CA SER A 87 -36.94 -16.75 -26.81
C SER A 87 -35.59 -17.31 -26.35
N CYS A 88 -35.29 -17.14 -25.06
CA CYS A 88 -34.04 -17.52 -24.45
C CYS A 88 -34.23 -18.70 -23.48
N ALA A 89 -33.37 -19.70 -23.58
CA ALA A 89 -33.28 -20.80 -22.63
C ALA A 89 -31.98 -20.68 -21.81
N GLY A 90 -32.06 -20.93 -20.50
CA GLY A 90 -30.88 -21.01 -19.62
C GLY A 90 -30.49 -19.72 -18.89
N LEU A 91 -31.35 -18.69 -18.84
CA LEU A 91 -31.08 -17.47 -18.06
C LEU A 91 -30.78 -17.80 -16.59
N GLY A 92 -29.71 -17.20 -16.05
CA GLY A 92 -29.16 -17.44 -14.72
C GLY A 92 -28.36 -18.74 -14.58
N ALA A 93 -28.31 -19.58 -15.62
CA ALA A 93 -27.59 -20.87 -15.61
C ALA A 93 -26.18 -20.77 -16.18
N MET A 94 -25.66 -19.56 -16.42
CA MET A 94 -24.33 -19.28 -16.97
C MET A 94 -24.09 -19.80 -18.40
N ALA A 95 -25.15 -20.24 -19.07
CA ALA A 95 -25.15 -20.68 -20.46
C ALA A 95 -26.54 -20.44 -21.05
N VAL A 96 -26.64 -19.44 -21.91
CA VAL A 96 -27.91 -18.99 -22.50
C VAL A 96 -27.88 -19.21 -24.00
N THR A 97 -28.97 -19.71 -24.55
CA THR A 97 -29.19 -19.74 -26.00
C THR A 97 -30.49 -19.04 -26.34
N CYS A 98 -30.41 -18.04 -27.22
CA CYS A 98 -31.53 -17.20 -27.63
C CYS A 98 -31.81 -17.33 -29.13
N THR A 99 -33.09 -17.34 -29.46
CA THR A 99 -33.61 -17.33 -30.82
C THR A 99 -34.62 -16.19 -30.97
N PHE A 100 -34.67 -15.59 -32.16
CA PHE A 100 -35.49 -14.41 -32.42
C PHE A 100 -36.62 -14.77 -33.38
N SER A 101 -37.86 -14.57 -32.94
CA SER A 101 -39.04 -14.92 -33.75
C SER A 101 -39.27 -13.89 -34.87
N GLY A 102 -39.51 -14.35 -36.11
CA GLY A 102 -39.78 -13.45 -37.24
C GLY A 102 -38.55 -12.85 -37.91
N ASP A 103 -37.34 -13.28 -37.56
CA ASP A 103 -36.11 -12.93 -38.26
C ASP A 103 -35.93 -13.78 -39.54
N SER A 104 -35.69 -13.11 -40.68
CA SER A 104 -35.39 -13.77 -41.96
C SER A 104 -33.97 -14.34 -42.04
N SER A 105 -33.09 -13.92 -41.14
CA SER A 105 -31.66 -14.24 -41.13
C SER A 105 -31.33 -15.45 -40.24
N ASN A 106 -32.32 -16.01 -39.54
CA ASN A 106 -32.20 -17.13 -38.60
C ASN A 106 -31.04 -16.96 -37.60
N GLN A 107 -30.93 -15.78 -37.00
CA GLN A 107 -29.88 -15.50 -36.03
C GLN A 107 -30.01 -16.36 -34.78
N LEU A 108 -28.89 -16.92 -34.35
CA LEU A 108 -28.72 -17.66 -33.11
C LEU A 108 -27.68 -16.94 -32.26
N MET A 109 -28.08 -16.54 -31.05
CA MET A 109 -27.19 -15.94 -30.06
C MET A 109 -26.96 -16.92 -28.91
N THR A 110 -25.71 -17.08 -28.51
CA THR A 110 -25.30 -17.89 -27.36
C THR A 110 -24.45 -17.04 -26.43
N ILE A 111 -24.76 -17.08 -25.13
CA ILE A 111 -23.99 -16.42 -24.08
C ILE A 111 -23.40 -17.53 -23.20
N ASN A 112 -22.09 -17.55 -23.05
CA ASN A 112 -21.41 -18.43 -22.12
C ASN A 112 -20.73 -17.60 -21.04
N VAL A 113 -21.14 -17.81 -19.79
CA VAL A 113 -20.60 -17.09 -18.63
C VAL A 113 -19.64 -18.01 -17.91
N THR A 114 -18.42 -17.55 -17.64
CA THR A 114 -17.48 -18.28 -16.79
C THR A 114 -17.05 -17.43 -15.61
N ASN A 115 -17.29 -17.93 -14.40
CA ASN A 115 -16.84 -17.29 -13.17
C ASN A 115 -15.41 -17.75 -12.87
N GLN A 116 -14.45 -16.84 -13.01
CA GLN A 116 -13.02 -17.08 -12.82
C GLN A 116 -12.54 -16.59 -11.44
N SER A 117 -13.45 -16.51 -10.45
CA SER A 117 -13.15 -16.07 -9.08
C SER A 117 -12.53 -14.66 -9.07
N ILE A 118 -11.34 -14.48 -8.50
CA ILE A 118 -10.66 -13.19 -8.42
C ILE A 118 -10.37 -12.57 -9.78
N ALA A 119 -10.19 -13.39 -10.84
CA ALA A 119 -9.91 -12.87 -12.18
C ALA A 119 -11.12 -12.15 -12.80
N GLY A 120 -12.33 -12.36 -12.26
CA GLY A 120 -13.58 -11.78 -12.72
C GLY A 120 -14.54 -12.82 -13.30
N VAL A 121 -15.64 -12.33 -13.87
CA VAL A 121 -16.60 -13.12 -14.62
C VAL A 121 -16.52 -12.74 -16.09
N SER A 122 -16.28 -13.70 -16.97
CA SER A 122 -16.28 -13.44 -18.41
C SER A 122 -17.64 -13.80 -19.02
N PHE A 123 -18.09 -12.95 -19.93
CA PHE A 123 -19.30 -13.08 -20.73
C PHE A 123 -18.88 -13.21 -22.18
N THR A 124 -18.88 -14.43 -22.70
CA THR A 124 -18.61 -14.70 -24.12
C THR A 124 -19.93 -14.75 -24.88
N VAL A 125 -20.17 -13.75 -25.73
CA VAL A 125 -21.33 -13.66 -26.60
C VAL A 125 -20.93 -14.10 -28.00
N THR A 126 -21.63 -15.09 -28.54
CA THR A 126 -21.46 -15.55 -29.93
C THR A 126 -22.77 -15.42 -30.66
N ALA A 127 -22.75 -14.77 -31.82
CA ALA A 127 -23.88 -14.66 -32.72
C ALA A 127 -23.55 -15.29 -34.06
N VAL A 128 -24.50 -16.07 -34.60
CA VAL A 128 -24.39 -16.66 -35.94
C VAL A 128 -25.67 -16.37 -36.70
N GLY A 129 -25.54 -15.78 -37.88
CA GLY A 129 -26.63 -15.49 -38.81
C GLY A 129 -26.41 -16.13 -40.17
N THR A 130 -27.46 -16.14 -40.99
CA THR A 130 -27.41 -16.53 -42.39
C THR A 130 -27.84 -15.37 -43.28
N MET A 131 -27.09 -15.14 -44.36
CA MET A 131 -27.49 -14.17 -45.38
C MET A 131 -27.67 -14.86 -46.75
N PRO A 132 -28.68 -14.44 -47.54
CA PRO A 132 -28.88 -14.96 -48.88
C PRO A 132 -27.82 -14.41 -49.84
N VAL A 133 -27.20 -15.32 -50.61
CA VAL A 133 -26.29 -14.95 -51.70
C VAL A 133 -27.09 -14.54 -52.93
N ALA A 134 -26.71 -13.46 -53.60
CA ALA A 134 -27.45 -12.91 -54.72
C ALA A 134 -27.02 -13.51 -56.07
N MET A 135 -25.71 -13.65 -56.29
CA MET A 135 -25.15 -13.94 -57.62
C MET A 135 -24.42 -15.28 -57.65
N MET A 136 -23.82 -15.70 -56.54
CA MET A 136 -23.12 -16.99 -56.43
C MET A 136 -24.04 -18.22 -56.59
N GLN A 137 -25.36 -18.06 -56.40
CA GLN A 137 -26.34 -19.14 -56.64
C GLN A 137 -26.33 -19.63 -58.10
N VAL A 138 -26.07 -18.72 -59.06
CA VAL A 138 -26.02 -19.03 -60.49
C VAL A 138 -24.88 -20.00 -60.82
N LEU A 139 -23.84 -20.05 -59.99
CA LEU A 139 -22.70 -20.96 -60.12
C LEU A 139 -22.83 -22.24 -59.27
N GLY A 140 -24.03 -22.51 -58.74
CA GLY A 140 -24.29 -23.71 -57.94
C GLY A 140 -23.87 -23.62 -56.48
N ALA A 141 -23.53 -22.42 -55.98
CA ALA A 141 -23.41 -22.22 -54.54
C ALA A 141 -24.78 -22.36 -53.86
N GLY A 142 -24.79 -22.84 -52.62
CA GLY A 142 -26.01 -22.93 -51.81
C GLY A 142 -26.68 -21.55 -51.62
N PRO A 143 -27.98 -21.51 -51.27
CA PRO A 143 -28.76 -20.27 -51.28
C PRO A 143 -28.32 -19.24 -50.22
N ASN A 144 -27.64 -19.69 -49.15
CA ASN A 144 -27.24 -18.88 -48.01
C ASN A 144 -25.78 -19.12 -47.63
N ILE A 145 -25.13 -18.10 -47.07
CA ILE A 145 -23.84 -18.21 -46.38
C ILE A 145 -24.00 -17.88 -44.91
N ARG A 146 -23.18 -18.51 -44.05
CA ARG A 146 -23.16 -18.27 -42.61
C ARG A 146 -22.15 -17.18 -42.27
N VAL A 147 -22.56 -16.26 -41.42
CA VAL A 147 -21.70 -15.22 -40.84
C VAL A 147 -21.79 -15.34 -39.33
N GLY A 148 -20.66 -15.16 -38.65
CA GLY A 148 -20.63 -15.23 -37.19
C GLY A 148 -19.60 -14.28 -36.61
N ALA A 149 -19.90 -13.84 -35.40
CA ALA A 149 -19.07 -12.97 -34.59
C ALA A 149 -19.08 -13.45 -33.13
N THR A 150 -17.97 -13.26 -32.45
CA THR A 150 -17.82 -13.58 -31.03
C THR A 150 -17.12 -12.41 -30.35
N ALA A 151 -17.59 -12.05 -29.16
CA ALA A 151 -16.97 -11.06 -28.29
C ALA A 151 -16.97 -11.61 -26.87
N THR A 152 -15.92 -11.29 -26.10
CA THR A 152 -15.87 -11.61 -24.67
C THR A 152 -15.67 -10.33 -23.88
N ALA A 153 -16.45 -10.13 -22.82
CA ALA A 153 -16.22 -9.05 -21.87
C ALA A 153 -16.02 -9.64 -20.48
N VAL A 154 -15.07 -9.09 -19.72
CA VAL A 154 -14.80 -9.51 -18.35
C VAL A 154 -15.28 -8.43 -17.41
N ALA A 155 -16.05 -8.82 -16.40
CA ALA A 155 -16.54 -7.97 -15.32
C ALA A 155 -15.92 -8.37 -13.99
N ARG A 156 -15.55 -7.36 -13.20
CA ARG A 156 -15.15 -7.54 -11.80
C ARG A 156 -16.05 -6.70 -10.91
N LYS A 157 -16.65 -7.34 -9.91
CA LYS A 157 -17.50 -6.66 -8.92
C LYS A 157 -16.67 -5.97 -7.85
N SER A 158 -17.27 -4.94 -7.22
CA SER A 158 -16.69 -4.28 -6.05
C SER A 158 -16.49 -5.25 -4.89
N GLY A 159 -15.37 -5.12 -4.17
CA GLY A 159 -15.10 -5.91 -2.96
C GLY A 159 -14.47 -7.29 -3.22
N THR A 160 -14.00 -7.54 -4.44
CA THR A 160 -13.16 -8.71 -4.73
C THR A 160 -11.78 -8.50 -4.11
N ASN A 161 -11.39 -9.36 -3.18
CA ASN A 161 -10.07 -9.29 -2.53
C ASN A 161 -8.98 -9.74 -3.52
N GLY A 162 -8.00 -8.89 -3.74
CA GLY A 162 -6.86 -9.18 -4.61
C GLY A 162 -5.85 -10.18 -4.01
N ALA A 163 -4.99 -10.71 -4.86
CA ALA A 163 -3.83 -11.49 -4.46
C ALA A 163 -2.79 -10.64 -3.68
N ALA A 164 -2.02 -11.29 -2.82
CA ALA A 164 -0.82 -10.74 -2.18
C ALA A 164 0.23 -10.32 -3.20
N ILE A 165 0.46 -11.19 -4.17
CA ILE A 165 1.34 -10.95 -5.30
C ILE A 165 0.56 -11.32 -6.55
N GLN A 166 0.44 -10.36 -7.46
CA GLN A 166 -0.15 -10.51 -8.78
C GLN A 166 0.90 -10.13 -9.81
N THR A 167 1.29 -11.08 -10.64
CA THR A 167 2.12 -10.80 -11.82
C THR A 167 1.30 -10.93 -13.10
N LEU A 168 1.41 -9.93 -13.98
CA LEU A 168 0.59 -9.82 -15.19
C LEU A 168 1.27 -10.43 -16.43
N SER A 169 2.59 -10.65 -16.39
CA SER A 169 3.37 -11.18 -17.52
C SER A 169 3.07 -12.66 -17.79
N PRO A 170 2.90 -13.06 -19.07
CA PRO A 170 2.77 -14.46 -19.49
C PRO A 170 4.11 -15.20 -19.63
N ALA A 171 5.21 -14.62 -19.13
CA ALA A 171 6.55 -15.21 -19.21
C ALA A 171 6.62 -16.61 -18.56
N GLY A 172 7.31 -17.54 -19.21
CA GLY A 172 7.48 -18.92 -18.73
C GLY A 172 6.32 -19.86 -19.02
N CYS A 173 5.18 -19.37 -19.51
CA CYS A 173 4.08 -20.20 -20.01
C CYS A 173 3.99 -20.16 -21.55
N GLY A 174 3.49 -21.23 -22.17
CA GLY A 174 3.15 -21.23 -23.61
C GLY A 174 4.32 -21.05 -24.59
N GLY A 175 5.56 -21.28 -24.16
CA GLY A 175 6.77 -21.06 -24.97
C GLY A 175 7.38 -19.66 -24.85
N ASN A 176 6.82 -18.79 -23.98
CA ASN A 176 7.39 -17.48 -23.68
C ASN A 176 8.66 -17.63 -22.82
N GLY A 177 9.73 -16.91 -23.18
CA GLY A 177 10.97 -16.89 -22.41
C GLY A 177 10.85 -16.15 -21.07
N GLY A 178 11.73 -16.47 -20.12
CA GLY A 178 11.77 -15.85 -18.80
C GLY A 178 10.77 -16.44 -17.80
N ASN A 179 10.61 -15.77 -16.65
CA ASN A 179 9.68 -16.15 -15.59
C ASN A 179 8.85 -14.93 -15.18
N SER A 180 7.61 -15.16 -14.72
CA SER A 180 6.71 -14.08 -14.29
C SER A 180 6.91 -13.74 -12.81
N LEU A 181 6.98 -14.76 -11.96
CA LEU A 181 7.33 -14.64 -10.56
C LEU A 181 8.55 -15.54 -10.25
N THR A 182 9.58 -14.97 -9.64
CA THR A 182 10.77 -15.71 -9.23
C THR A 182 11.15 -15.44 -7.78
N PHE A 183 11.24 -16.50 -6.99
CA PHE A 183 11.88 -16.53 -5.67
C PHE A 183 13.32 -17.03 -5.84
N THR A 184 14.33 -16.26 -5.42
CA THR A 184 15.73 -16.63 -5.64
C THR A 184 16.68 -16.17 -4.54
N GLY A 185 17.91 -16.71 -4.52
CA GLY A 185 18.92 -16.42 -3.50
C GLY A 185 18.83 -17.37 -2.30
N THR A 186 19.00 -16.82 -1.09
CA THR A 186 18.90 -17.57 0.19
C THR A 186 17.81 -17.02 1.12
N SER A 187 16.90 -16.18 0.57
CA SER A 187 15.87 -15.51 1.35
C SER A 187 14.84 -16.49 1.92
N THR A 188 14.41 -16.25 3.16
CA THR A 188 13.20 -16.86 3.71
C THR A 188 12.03 -15.90 3.49
N THR A 189 11.07 -16.25 2.63
CA THR A 189 9.93 -15.37 2.30
C THR A 189 8.65 -15.85 2.96
N MET A 190 7.99 -14.99 3.73
CA MET A 190 6.65 -15.23 4.23
C MET A 190 5.66 -14.40 3.42
N VAL A 191 4.78 -15.05 2.66
CA VAL A 191 3.66 -14.41 1.98
C VAL A 191 2.39 -14.74 2.75
N THR A 192 1.63 -13.74 3.17
CA THR A 192 0.29 -13.96 3.75
C THR A 192 -0.76 -13.50 2.76
N GLY A 193 -1.59 -14.41 2.26
CA GLY A 193 -2.54 -14.20 1.16
C GLY A 193 -2.17 -14.98 -0.10
N ASP A 194 -3.05 -14.91 -1.09
CA ASP A 194 -2.92 -15.68 -2.34
C ASP A 194 -1.83 -15.11 -3.25
N VAL A 195 -1.10 -15.97 -3.94
CA VAL A 195 -0.16 -15.62 -5.01
C VAL A 195 -0.79 -16.00 -6.33
N TRP A 196 -0.82 -15.06 -7.28
CA TRP A 196 -1.33 -15.30 -8.62
C TRP A 196 -0.34 -14.81 -9.67
N SER A 197 -0.05 -15.66 -10.64
CA SER A 197 0.86 -15.36 -11.73
C SER A 197 0.24 -15.70 -13.09
N ASN A 198 0.21 -14.72 -13.99
CA ASN A 198 -0.12 -14.96 -15.40
C ASN A 198 0.99 -15.70 -16.16
N GLY A 199 2.13 -15.97 -15.53
CA GLY A 199 3.21 -16.74 -16.12
C GLY A 199 3.72 -17.80 -15.14
N SER A 200 4.92 -18.34 -15.36
CA SER A 200 5.50 -19.33 -14.45
C SER A 200 5.83 -18.73 -13.08
N ILE A 201 5.64 -19.52 -12.04
CA ILE A 201 6.19 -19.29 -10.70
C ILE A 201 7.43 -20.16 -10.57
N THR A 202 8.55 -19.60 -10.14
CA THR A 202 9.81 -20.34 -10.04
C THR A 202 10.50 -20.06 -8.71
N ASP A 203 10.98 -21.12 -8.06
CA ASP A 203 12.00 -21.01 -7.03
C ASP A 203 13.36 -21.43 -7.60
N ASN A 204 14.43 -20.68 -7.29
CA ASN A 204 15.77 -21.00 -7.74
C ASN A 204 16.79 -20.74 -6.62
N GLY A 205 17.82 -21.58 -6.52
CA GLY A 205 18.79 -21.52 -5.44
C GLY A 205 18.28 -22.22 -4.17
N VAL A 206 18.41 -21.56 -3.02
CA VAL A 206 18.02 -22.09 -1.70
C VAL A 206 16.95 -21.21 -1.04
N ALA A 207 16.27 -20.38 -1.84
CA ALA A 207 15.16 -19.57 -1.37
C ALA A 207 14.05 -20.49 -0.87
N SER A 208 13.56 -20.21 0.35
CA SER A 208 12.53 -21.01 1.01
C SER A 208 11.48 -20.10 1.63
N GLY A 209 10.35 -20.65 2.06
CA GLY A 209 9.33 -19.80 2.65
C GLY A 209 7.99 -20.45 2.89
N THR A 210 7.01 -19.62 3.23
CA THR A 210 5.62 -20.02 3.42
C THR A 210 4.70 -19.09 2.65
N VAL A 211 3.74 -19.65 1.93
CA VAL A 211 2.59 -18.93 1.35
C VAL A 211 1.36 -19.32 2.16
N ASN A 212 0.90 -18.41 3.02
CA ASN A 212 -0.32 -18.56 3.81
C ASN A 212 -1.54 -18.17 2.96
N GLY A 213 -1.79 -18.96 1.91
CA GLY A 213 -2.82 -18.71 0.90
C GLY A 213 -2.71 -19.71 -0.25
N ASN A 214 -3.40 -19.44 -1.35
CA ASN A 214 -3.30 -20.22 -2.59
C ASN A 214 -2.08 -19.77 -3.41
N ALA A 215 -1.52 -20.67 -4.22
CA ALA A 215 -0.50 -20.34 -5.20
C ALA A 215 -0.98 -20.80 -6.58
N ILE A 216 -1.25 -19.84 -7.45
CA ILE A 216 -1.93 -20.05 -8.72
C ILE A 216 -1.07 -19.53 -9.87
N ASP A 217 -0.84 -20.36 -10.88
CA ASP A 217 -0.30 -19.92 -12.17
C ASP A 217 -1.19 -20.39 -13.33
N ILE A 218 -0.98 -19.86 -14.54
CA ILE A 218 -1.77 -20.22 -15.73
C ILE A 218 -1.05 -21.20 -16.65
N CYS A 219 0.08 -21.77 -16.22
CA CYS A 219 0.99 -22.53 -17.07
C CYS A 219 0.42 -23.92 -17.40
N PRO A 220 -0.04 -24.19 -18.65
CA PRO A 220 -0.79 -25.41 -18.95
C PRO A 220 0.05 -26.70 -18.91
N ALA A 221 1.37 -26.59 -19.06
CA ALA A 221 2.29 -27.74 -19.10
C ALA A 221 2.85 -28.14 -17.73
N MET A 222 2.84 -27.23 -16.74
CA MET A 222 3.27 -27.51 -15.36
C MET A 222 2.36 -26.83 -14.31
N PRO A 223 1.12 -27.32 -14.11
CA PRO A 223 0.15 -26.76 -13.15
C PRO A 223 0.28 -27.21 -11.68
N PRO A 224 0.30 -26.27 -10.72
CA PRO A 224 1.14 -25.08 -10.80
C PRO A 224 2.62 -25.47 -10.79
N SER A 225 3.47 -24.54 -11.17
CA SER A 225 4.91 -24.73 -11.19
C SER A 225 5.38 -25.13 -9.79
N PRO A 226 6.08 -26.25 -9.62
CA PRO A 226 6.40 -26.76 -8.30
C PRO A 226 7.29 -25.76 -7.56
N MET A 227 6.90 -25.41 -6.34
CA MET A 227 7.72 -24.63 -5.41
C MET A 227 8.26 -25.54 -4.30
N PRO A 228 9.22 -26.45 -4.59
CA PRO A 228 9.70 -27.46 -3.65
C PRO A 228 10.25 -26.89 -2.34
N ASN A 229 10.74 -25.65 -2.33
CA ASN A 229 11.31 -25.04 -1.12
C ASN A 229 10.28 -24.20 -0.33
N PHE A 230 9.03 -24.12 -0.78
CA PHE A 230 7.97 -23.34 -0.13
C PHE A 230 6.87 -24.23 0.42
N THR A 231 6.39 -23.89 1.62
CA THR A 231 5.17 -24.49 2.18
C THR A 231 3.97 -23.62 1.82
N VAL A 232 3.02 -24.15 1.05
CA VAL A 232 1.76 -23.48 0.71
C VAL A 232 0.66 -24.04 1.60
N THR A 233 -0.02 -23.19 2.38
CA THR A 233 -1.10 -23.63 3.28
C THR A 233 -2.42 -23.86 2.54
N GLY A 234 -2.65 -23.15 1.43
CA GLY A 234 -3.82 -23.28 0.58
C GLY A 234 -3.60 -24.24 -0.58
N THR A 235 -4.33 -24.01 -1.69
CA THR A 235 -4.25 -24.85 -2.88
C THR A 235 -3.18 -24.35 -3.85
N GLN A 236 -2.48 -25.32 -4.44
CA GLN A 236 -1.62 -25.14 -5.60
C GLN A 236 -2.40 -25.62 -6.83
N ALA A 237 -2.80 -24.71 -7.72
CA ALA A 237 -3.64 -25.04 -8.88
C ALA A 237 -3.39 -24.13 -10.09
N ASN A 238 -3.92 -24.56 -11.24
CA ASN A 238 -4.05 -23.70 -12.41
C ASN A 238 -5.14 -22.66 -12.22
N GLY A 239 -4.83 -21.44 -12.64
CA GLY A 239 -5.76 -20.32 -12.68
C GLY A 239 -6.11 -19.89 -14.09
N TRP A 240 -6.60 -18.65 -14.14
CA TRP A 240 -7.00 -17.94 -15.35
C TRP A 240 -6.13 -16.71 -15.53
N THR A 241 -6.07 -16.17 -16.75
CA THR A 241 -5.34 -14.93 -16.99
C THR A 241 -6.00 -13.78 -16.24
N MET A 242 -5.23 -13.12 -15.37
CA MET A 242 -5.67 -11.96 -14.61
C MET A 242 -5.37 -10.70 -15.40
N LEU A 243 -6.40 -9.96 -15.77
CA LEU A 243 -6.26 -8.61 -16.32
C LEU A 243 -5.74 -7.63 -15.25
N ASP A 244 -5.12 -6.55 -15.70
CA ASP A 244 -4.82 -5.40 -14.85
C ASP A 244 -6.10 -4.96 -14.10
N PRO A 245 -6.06 -4.81 -12.76
CA PRO A 245 -7.17 -4.24 -12.02
C PRO A 245 -7.59 -2.85 -12.52
N GLY A 246 -6.70 -2.09 -13.16
CA GLY A 246 -7.03 -0.80 -13.77
C GLY A 246 -7.26 0.30 -12.74
N TYR A 247 -6.38 0.42 -11.75
CA TYR A 247 -6.49 1.47 -10.74
C TYR A 247 -6.42 2.86 -11.41
N PRO A 248 -7.40 3.76 -11.13
CA PRO A 248 -7.43 5.08 -11.74
C PRO A 248 -6.21 5.88 -11.33
N GLN A 249 -5.72 6.74 -12.23
CA GLN A 249 -4.63 7.63 -11.90
C GLN A 249 -5.03 8.56 -10.74
N PRO A 250 -4.20 8.67 -9.68
CA PRO A 250 -4.46 9.61 -8.60
C PRO A 250 -4.40 11.06 -9.09
N SER A 251 -5.09 11.96 -8.38
CA SER A 251 -4.96 13.40 -8.62
C SER A 251 -3.55 13.86 -8.24
N LEU A 252 -2.79 14.34 -9.22
CA LEU A 252 -1.40 14.75 -9.02
C LEU A 252 -1.31 16.16 -8.41
N ASN A 253 -0.24 16.41 -7.66
CA ASN A 253 0.08 17.74 -7.15
C ASN A 253 1.11 18.43 -8.08
N PRO A 254 0.70 19.47 -8.83
CA PRO A 254 1.57 20.14 -9.81
C PRO A 254 2.59 21.11 -9.18
N ALA A 255 2.54 21.34 -7.86
CA ALA A 255 3.47 22.23 -7.19
C ALA A 255 4.92 21.74 -7.38
N SER A 256 5.79 22.56 -7.96
CA SER A 256 7.19 22.21 -8.13
C SER A 256 7.91 22.21 -6.79
N GLN A 257 8.61 21.11 -6.48
CA GLN A 257 9.37 20.93 -5.25
C GLN A 257 10.83 20.59 -5.57
N SER A 258 11.70 20.92 -4.62
CA SER A 258 13.11 20.54 -4.62
C SER A 258 13.45 19.89 -3.29
N TRP A 259 14.20 18.80 -3.32
CA TRP A 259 14.60 18.09 -2.12
C TRP A 259 15.54 18.95 -1.26
N ALA A 260 15.15 19.24 -0.02
CA ALA A 260 16.02 19.95 0.91
C ALA A 260 17.07 18.95 1.42
N SER A 261 18.27 18.96 0.86
CA SER A 261 19.36 18.03 1.21
C SER A 261 19.90 18.13 2.66
N THR A 262 19.16 18.78 3.56
CA THR A 262 19.49 19.01 4.96
C THR A 262 18.90 17.88 5.81
N SER A 263 19.74 17.20 6.61
CA SER A 263 19.23 16.21 7.58
C SER A 263 18.24 16.87 8.54
N GLY A 264 17.11 16.21 8.79
CA GLY A 264 16.02 16.72 9.62
C GLY A 264 15.00 17.56 8.83
N SER A 265 15.09 17.61 7.50
CA SER A 265 14.15 18.39 6.69
C SER A 265 12.78 17.72 6.58
N VAL A 266 11.79 18.57 6.30
CA VAL A 266 10.41 18.20 6.04
C VAL A 266 10.13 18.43 4.56
N GLU A 267 10.05 17.36 3.81
CA GLU A 267 9.75 17.39 2.38
C GLU A 267 8.24 17.56 2.16
N GLN A 268 7.89 18.38 1.18
CA GLN A 268 6.51 18.74 0.85
C GLN A 268 6.00 17.91 -0.34
N PRO A 269 4.70 17.58 -0.41
CA PRO A 269 4.12 16.93 -1.57
C PRO A 269 4.18 17.85 -2.80
N GLY A 270 4.27 17.24 -3.98
CA GLY A 270 4.42 17.96 -5.24
C GLY A 270 5.25 17.20 -6.26
N THR A 271 5.68 17.91 -7.29
CA THR A 271 6.46 17.39 -8.42
C THR A 271 7.94 17.69 -8.24
N TYR A 272 8.74 16.63 -8.12
CA TYR A 272 10.18 16.65 -8.07
C TYR A 272 10.73 16.33 -9.46
N ALA A 273 11.40 17.32 -10.06
CA ALA A 273 11.97 17.19 -11.41
C ALA A 273 13.29 16.41 -11.43
N SER A 274 13.97 16.32 -10.28
CA SER A 274 15.27 15.68 -10.12
C SER A 274 15.21 14.57 -9.07
N ASP A 275 15.92 13.47 -9.33
CA ASP A 275 16.13 12.39 -8.36
C ASP A 275 17.00 12.89 -7.18
N PRO A 276 16.52 12.81 -5.92
CA PRO A 276 17.29 13.22 -4.75
C PRO A 276 18.63 12.48 -4.56
N ARG A 277 18.76 11.23 -5.04
CA ARG A 277 19.96 10.40 -4.94
C ARG A 277 20.63 10.42 -3.57
N LEU A 278 19.91 9.92 -2.56
CA LEU A 278 20.41 9.89 -1.19
C LEU A 278 21.63 8.97 -1.07
N GLY A 279 22.82 9.54 -0.87
CA GLY A 279 24.07 8.79 -0.71
C GLY A 279 24.21 8.12 0.66
N GLY A 280 25.29 7.34 0.86
CA GLY A 280 25.52 6.59 2.10
C GLY A 280 25.63 7.42 3.39
N GLY A 281 25.90 8.72 3.29
CA GLY A 281 25.93 9.67 4.41
C GLY A 281 24.70 10.58 4.51
N ALA A 282 23.62 10.26 3.80
CA ALA A 282 22.38 11.03 3.87
C ALA A 282 21.77 10.95 5.29
N GLY A 283 21.10 12.02 5.71
CA GLY A 283 20.46 12.13 7.02
C GLY A 283 19.06 11.52 7.08
N CYS A 284 18.23 12.05 7.98
CA CYS A 284 16.81 11.72 8.08
C CYS A 284 15.93 12.75 7.36
N TYR A 285 14.80 12.31 6.83
CA TYR A 285 13.86 13.15 6.09
C TYR A 285 12.42 12.76 6.44
N PHE A 286 11.58 13.77 6.73
CA PHE A 286 10.16 13.54 6.97
C PHE A 286 9.33 13.91 5.75
N LEU A 287 8.43 13.04 5.32
CA LEU A 287 7.48 13.31 4.25
C LEU A 287 6.15 13.81 4.82
N SER A 288 5.76 15.02 4.44
CA SER A 288 4.40 15.51 4.72
C SER A 288 3.36 14.73 3.90
N GLY A 289 2.15 14.53 4.42
CA GLY A 289 1.10 13.78 3.72
C GLY A 289 0.74 14.42 2.37
N GLY A 290 0.51 13.58 1.34
CA GLY A 290 0.19 14.06 0.00
C GLY A 290 0.73 13.18 -1.13
N VAL A 291 0.60 13.69 -2.36
CA VAL A 291 1.07 13.01 -3.58
C VAL A 291 2.44 13.55 -3.99
N TYR A 292 3.40 12.65 -4.15
CA TYR A 292 4.77 12.94 -4.58
C TYR A 292 4.97 12.42 -6.00
N THR A 293 5.24 13.32 -6.95
CA THR A 293 5.54 12.96 -8.34
C THR A 293 7.05 13.00 -8.57
N TRP A 294 7.65 11.84 -8.79
CA TRP A 294 9.09 11.69 -9.02
C TRP A 294 9.40 11.60 -10.51
N SER A 295 9.55 12.75 -11.18
CA SER A 295 9.70 12.80 -12.64
C SER A 295 10.99 12.15 -13.14
N ALA A 296 12.01 12.11 -12.30
CA ALA A 296 13.31 11.51 -12.60
C ALA A 296 13.61 10.26 -11.74
N GLY A 297 12.59 9.68 -11.10
CA GLY A 297 12.75 8.57 -10.15
C GLY A 297 13.20 8.99 -8.76
N PHE A 298 13.40 7.99 -7.90
CA PHE A 298 13.85 8.15 -6.52
C PHE A 298 14.89 7.10 -6.19
N THR A 299 16.13 7.54 -5.96
CA THR A 299 17.24 6.69 -5.58
C THR A 299 17.65 6.93 -4.12
N GLN A 300 17.73 5.85 -3.35
CA GLN A 300 18.23 5.87 -1.98
C GLN A 300 19.31 4.80 -1.78
N ASN A 301 20.49 5.23 -1.33
CA ASN A 301 21.61 4.38 -0.94
C ASN A 301 22.07 4.62 0.51
N GLY A 302 21.48 5.61 1.19
CA GLY A 302 21.70 5.90 2.59
C GLY A 302 20.62 6.81 3.14
N GLY A 303 20.72 7.15 4.42
CA GLY A 303 19.72 7.96 5.10
C GLY A 303 18.46 7.20 5.48
N PHE A 304 17.52 7.93 6.08
CA PHE A 304 16.25 7.41 6.56
C PHE A 304 15.11 8.33 6.14
N VAL A 305 14.09 7.79 5.48
CA VAL A 305 12.93 8.56 5.01
C VAL A 305 11.67 8.03 5.69
N SER A 306 10.85 8.89 6.30
CA SER A 306 9.58 8.44 6.88
C SER A 306 8.47 9.49 6.91
N ASN A 307 7.21 9.05 6.92
CA ASN A 307 6.04 9.88 7.22
C ASN A 307 5.40 9.56 8.60
N GLU A 308 6.06 8.75 9.41
CA GLU A 308 5.63 8.33 10.74
C GLU A 308 6.03 9.36 11.81
N LEU A 309 5.12 9.69 12.74
CA LEU A 309 5.48 10.50 13.89
C LEU A 309 6.00 9.61 15.02
N ARG A 310 7.08 10.03 15.67
CA ARG A 310 7.62 9.35 16.84
C ARG A 310 7.92 10.34 17.96
N PRO A 311 7.75 9.94 19.22
CA PRO A 311 8.12 10.77 20.34
C PRO A 311 9.64 10.84 20.51
N PRO A 312 10.15 11.86 21.22
CA PRO A 312 11.51 11.81 21.75
C PRO A 312 11.63 10.64 22.73
N ASP A 313 12.79 9.98 22.76
CA ASP A 313 13.04 8.85 23.65
C ASP A 313 11.93 7.77 23.65
N GLU A 314 11.69 7.15 22.50
CA GLU A 314 10.72 6.06 22.32
C GLU A 314 10.95 4.93 23.35
N PRO A 315 9.88 4.48 24.05
CA PRO A 315 10.00 3.43 25.05
C PRO A 315 10.25 2.07 24.38
N LYS A 316 11.10 1.24 25.00
CA LYS A 316 11.20 -0.18 24.64
C LYS A 316 9.94 -0.88 25.15
N LEU A 317 9.29 -1.70 24.34
CA LEU A 317 8.14 -2.50 24.79
C LEU A 317 8.53 -3.95 25.12
N SER A 318 7.92 -4.54 26.15
CA SER A 318 8.11 -5.95 26.57
C SER A 318 7.03 -6.87 26.02
N ALA A 319 5.81 -6.35 25.83
CA ALA A 319 4.67 -6.95 25.13
C ALA A 319 4.02 -5.88 24.23
N ALA A 320 3.06 -6.27 23.38
CA ALA A 320 2.36 -5.31 22.51
C ALA A 320 1.75 -4.17 23.36
N ASN A 321 2.07 -2.92 23.00
CA ASN A 321 1.61 -1.69 23.63
C ASN A 321 1.96 -1.56 25.14
N GLN A 322 2.98 -2.26 25.64
CA GLN A 322 3.36 -2.23 27.06
C GLN A 322 4.85 -1.87 27.23
N PRO A 323 5.17 -0.68 27.78
CA PRO A 323 6.55 -0.26 27.99
C PRO A 323 7.25 -1.16 29.00
N ASN A 324 8.53 -1.44 28.73
CA ASN A 324 9.41 -2.23 29.56
C ASN A 324 9.82 -1.38 30.78
N LEU A 325 8.95 -1.40 31.80
CA LEU A 325 9.05 -0.64 33.04
C LEU A 325 9.33 -1.58 34.23
N THR A 326 10.17 -1.16 35.16
CA THR A 326 10.40 -1.86 36.44
C THR A 326 10.69 -0.84 37.55
N THR A 327 10.88 -1.29 38.78
CA THR A 327 11.24 -0.44 39.93
C THR A 327 12.53 -0.91 40.58
N THR A 328 13.31 0.01 41.14
CA THR A 328 14.49 -0.35 41.93
C THR A 328 14.10 -1.09 43.22
N THR A 329 14.86 -2.10 43.61
CA THR A 329 14.63 -2.84 44.87
C THR A 329 15.52 -2.34 46.01
N ALA A 330 16.54 -1.54 45.71
CA ALA A 330 17.40 -0.89 46.69
C ALA A 330 17.75 0.55 46.26
N ALA A 331 18.16 1.37 47.23
CA ALA A 331 18.58 2.75 46.97
C ALA A 331 19.97 2.80 46.32
N LEU A 332 20.19 3.77 45.43
CA LEU A 332 21.47 4.07 44.81
C LEU A 332 22.01 5.39 45.39
N ALA A 333 23.17 5.32 46.04
CA ALA A 333 23.78 6.48 46.68
C ALA A 333 24.47 7.40 45.67
N ALA A 334 24.31 8.71 45.86
CA ALA A 334 25.02 9.73 45.09
C ALA A 334 26.54 9.60 45.23
N GLY A 335 27.28 9.93 44.17
CA GLY A 335 28.75 9.99 44.20
C GLY A 335 29.46 8.63 44.27
N THR A 336 28.73 7.53 44.46
CA THR A 336 29.30 6.17 44.49
C THR A 336 29.13 5.52 43.12
N ASN A 337 30.22 5.08 42.52
CA ASN A 337 30.16 4.39 41.22
C ASN A 337 29.42 3.06 41.36
N ILE A 338 28.36 2.89 40.59
CA ILE A 338 27.61 1.64 40.48
C ILE A 338 27.93 0.94 39.16
N THR A 339 27.86 -0.39 39.17
CA THR A 339 28.01 -1.25 37.98
C THR A 339 26.76 -2.10 37.73
N GLY A 340 25.76 -1.99 38.60
CA GLY A 340 24.48 -2.66 38.47
C GLY A 340 23.38 -1.90 39.21
N ILE A 341 22.17 -1.97 38.66
CA ILE A 341 20.96 -1.40 39.24
C ILE A 341 20.06 -2.56 39.68
N PRO A 342 19.82 -2.77 40.99
CA PRO A 342 18.94 -3.81 41.48
C PRO A 342 17.48 -3.41 41.21
N VAL A 343 16.74 -4.29 40.54
CA VAL A 343 15.37 -4.03 40.06
C VAL A 343 14.43 -5.18 40.41
N ALA A 344 13.13 -4.91 40.39
CA ALA A 344 12.12 -5.95 40.32
C ALA A 344 12.30 -6.73 39.01
N ALA A 345 11.86 -7.99 39.00
CA ALA A 345 12.04 -8.90 37.87
C ALA A 345 11.67 -8.23 36.54
N LEU A 346 12.61 -8.21 35.60
CA LEU A 346 12.43 -7.52 34.31
C LEU A 346 11.26 -8.13 33.53
N PRO A 347 10.30 -7.32 33.04
CA PRO A 347 9.19 -7.83 32.25
C PRO A 347 9.61 -8.27 30.84
N GLY A 348 10.78 -7.83 30.36
CA GLY A 348 11.33 -8.23 29.07
C GLY A 348 12.84 -8.03 29.01
N ALA A 349 13.51 -8.71 28.07
CA ALA A 349 14.96 -8.63 27.91
C ALA A 349 15.45 -7.22 27.53
N ILE A 350 16.66 -6.86 27.94
CA ILE A 350 17.33 -5.57 27.65
C ILE A 350 18.69 -5.87 27.01
N ALA A 351 18.97 -5.27 25.85
CA ALA A 351 20.21 -5.49 25.14
C ALA A 351 21.34 -4.62 25.72
N GLN A 352 22.58 -5.07 25.61
CA GLN A 352 23.76 -4.25 25.85
C GLN A 352 23.68 -2.94 25.05
N ASN A 353 24.22 -1.86 25.61
CA ASN A 353 24.19 -0.49 25.09
C ASN A 353 22.80 0.18 25.10
N SER A 354 21.74 -0.48 25.58
CA SER A 354 20.46 0.18 25.81
C SER A 354 20.63 1.29 26.86
N ALA A 355 19.86 2.37 26.73
CA ALA A 355 19.80 3.41 27.75
C ALA A 355 18.61 3.14 28.70
N VAL A 356 18.87 3.19 30.01
CA VAL A 356 17.84 3.10 31.04
C VAL A 356 17.81 4.40 31.84
N SER A 357 16.61 4.86 32.18
CA SER A 357 16.41 6.08 32.97
C SER A 357 15.82 5.75 34.33
N VAL A 358 16.45 6.23 35.40
CA VAL A 358 15.97 6.06 36.79
C VAL A 358 16.35 7.26 37.63
N GLY A 359 15.42 7.74 38.46
CA GLY A 359 15.65 8.90 39.34
C GLY A 359 16.11 10.17 38.61
N GLY A 360 15.56 10.41 37.40
CA GLY A 360 15.91 11.54 36.54
C GLY A 360 17.27 11.44 35.85
N GLN A 361 17.94 10.28 35.90
CA GLN A 361 19.28 10.07 35.35
C GLN A 361 19.31 8.90 34.37
N THR A 362 20.15 9.01 33.33
CA THR A 362 20.32 7.95 32.32
C THR A 362 21.61 7.15 32.58
N PHE A 363 21.51 5.83 32.40
CA PHE A 363 22.62 4.88 32.51
C PHE A 363 22.67 4.00 31.26
N SER A 364 23.87 3.64 30.81
CA SER A 364 24.05 2.71 29.68
C SER A 364 24.20 1.28 30.19
N VAL A 365 23.47 0.34 29.60
CA VAL A 365 23.52 -1.09 29.93
C VAL A 365 24.83 -1.70 29.42
N SER A 366 25.59 -2.35 30.30
CA SER A 366 26.93 -2.89 29.97
C SER A 366 26.91 -4.34 29.49
N ARG A 367 25.84 -5.10 29.76
CA ARG A 367 25.65 -6.50 29.31
C ARG A 367 24.17 -6.79 29.11
N ASN A 368 23.85 -7.77 28.24
CA ASN A 368 22.48 -8.22 28.04
C ASN A 368 21.84 -8.68 29.37
N ALA A 369 20.60 -8.25 29.61
CA ALA A 369 19.76 -8.72 30.70
C ALA A 369 18.56 -9.48 30.11
N ALA A 370 18.21 -10.62 30.69
CA ALA A 370 17.08 -11.44 30.28
C ALA A 370 15.79 -11.01 30.98
N ALA A 371 14.64 -11.43 30.43
CA ALA A 371 13.38 -11.32 31.17
C ALA A 371 13.47 -12.12 32.48
N GLY A 372 12.97 -11.55 33.58
CA GLY A 372 13.05 -12.13 34.92
C GLY A 372 14.31 -11.77 35.72
N ASP A 373 15.35 -11.19 35.10
CA ASP A 373 16.53 -10.74 35.83
C ASP A 373 16.16 -9.67 36.87
N THR A 374 16.83 -9.68 38.02
CA THR A 374 16.58 -8.76 39.14
C THR A 374 17.69 -7.71 39.31
N SER A 375 18.59 -7.60 38.33
CA SER A 375 19.64 -6.60 38.29
C SER A 375 20.04 -6.28 36.85
N ILE A 376 20.18 -4.99 36.54
CA ILE A 376 20.64 -4.52 35.23
C ILE A 376 22.11 -4.11 35.37
N SER A 377 23.01 -4.78 34.65
CA SER A 377 24.42 -4.38 34.61
C SER A 377 24.56 -3.08 33.80
N VAL A 378 25.18 -2.05 34.40
CA VAL A 378 25.39 -0.74 33.77
C VAL A 378 26.87 -0.38 33.68
N SER A 379 27.20 0.53 32.78
CA SER A 379 28.52 1.15 32.71
C SER A 379 28.81 1.88 34.01
N ARG A 380 30.08 1.87 34.43
CA ARG A 380 30.52 2.45 35.70
C ARG A 380 30.22 3.96 35.73
N GLN A 381 29.21 4.35 36.50
CA GLN A 381 28.75 5.73 36.65
C GLN A 381 28.32 5.96 38.09
N ALA A 382 28.58 7.15 38.63
CA ALA A 382 28.06 7.56 39.92
C ALA A 382 26.74 8.33 39.73
N PRO A 383 25.66 8.01 40.47
CA PRO A 383 24.46 8.84 40.47
C PRO A 383 24.78 10.27 40.95
N ALA A 384 24.23 11.27 40.28
CA ALA A 384 24.37 12.69 40.65
C ALA A 384 23.59 13.04 41.93
N ALA A 385 22.50 12.32 42.20
CA ALA A 385 21.69 12.43 43.41
C ALA A 385 21.29 11.04 43.93
N ASN A 386 20.87 10.97 45.20
CA ASN A 386 20.39 9.73 45.81
C ASN A 386 19.10 9.29 45.11
N ILE A 387 19.04 8.03 44.69
CA ILE A 387 17.87 7.42 44.07
C ILE A 387 17.25 6.45 45.08
N PRO A 388 16.04 6.69 45.61
CA PRO A 388 15.40 5.80 46.57
C PRO A 388 15.08 4.42 46.00
N ALA A 389 14.90 3.43 46.89
CA ALA A 389 14.26 2.17 46.52
C ALA A 389 12.81 2.42 46.07
N GLY A 390 12.29 1.60 45.16
CA GLY A 390 10.97 1.78 44.55
C GLY A 390 10.93 2.84 43.44
N SER A 391 12.07 3.40 43.04
CA SER A 391 12.13 4.36 41.93
C SER A 391 11.87 3.65 40.61
N TRP A 392 11.02 4.23 39.77
CA TRP A 392 10.75 3.70 38.43
C TRP A 392 11.98 3.76 37.54
N LEU A 393 12.20 2.66 36.82
CA LEU A 393 13.21 2.52 35.78
C LEU A 393 12.50 2.26 34.45
N THR A 394 12.82 3.09 33.47
CA THR A 394 12.26 3.02 32.13
C THR A 394 13.37 2.73 31.11
N VAL A 395 13.06 1.95 30.08
CA VAL A 395 14.05 1.50 29.08
C VAL A 395 13.78 2.19 27.75
N ARG A 396 14.80 2.85 27.20
CA ARG A 396 14.76 3.45 25.87
C ARG A 396 14.90 2.37 24.79
N ALA A 397 14.13 2.47 23.70
CA ALA A 397 14.26 1.56 22.57
C ALA A 397 15.66 1.68 21.92
N LEU A 398 16.20 0.53 21.48
CA LEU A 398 17.49 0.43 20.81
C LEU A 398 17.35 -0.49 19.58
N PRO A 399 17.54 0.03 18.35
CA PRO A 399 17.66 1.45 18.02
C PRO A 399 16.35 2.22 18.26
N GLN A 400 16.41 3.56 18.33
CA GLN A 400 15.22 4.39 18.16
C GLN A 400 14.82 4.40 16.69
N PHE A 401 13.54 4.64 16.42
CA PHE A 401 13.06 4.76 15.04
C PHE A 401 13.89 5.72 14.18
N TRP A 402 14.10 6.97 14.62
CA TRP A 402 14.90 7.96 13.89
C TRP A 402 16.42 7.77 13.99
N ASP A 403 16.91 6.83 14.80
CA ASP A 403 18.33 6.42 14.81
C ASP A 403 18.59 5.17 13.96
N SER A 404 17.53 4.64 13.34
CA SER A 404 17.63 3.44 12.54
C SER A 404 18.63 3.62 11.41
N ASN A 405 19.34 2.54 11.07
CA ASN A 405 20.42 2.57 10.09
C ASN A 405 21.57 3.56 10.43
N GLY A 406 21.66 4.04 11.67
CA GLY A 406 22.77 4.87 12.15
C GLY A 406 22.72 6.35 11.75
N VAL A 407 21.56 6.86 11.29
CA VAL A 407 21.41 8.28 10.88
C VAL A 407 21.36 9.27 12.05
N ASN A 408 21.27 8.77 13.30
CA ASN A 408 21.33 9.51 14.57
C ASN A 408 20.39 10.73 14.62
N CYS A 409 19.14 10.56 14.17
CA CYS A 409 18.14 11.62 14.15
C CYS A 409 17.12 11.59 15.29
N ALA A 410 17.19 10.61 16.18
CA ALA A 410 16.27 10.56 17.30
C ALA A 410 16.59 11.67 18.30
N THR A 411 15.53 12.33 18.74
CA THR A 411 15.64 13.34 19.79
C THR A 411 15.57 12.70 21.17
N THR A 412 16.12 13.41 22.14
CA THR A 412 16.02 13.08 23.57
C THR A 412 15.48 14.27 24.32
N PHE A 413 14.80 14.03 25.44
CA PHE A 413 14.31 15.10 26.29
C PHE A 413 14.90 15.06 27.69
N ALA A 414 15.02 16.22 28.33
CA ALA A 414 15.54 16.36 29.67
C ALA A 414 14.54 17.13 30.54
N LEU A 415 14.52 16.75 31.82
CA LEU A 415 13.77 17.42 32.86
C LEU A 415 14.78 18.04 33.82
N THR A 416 14.65 19.33 34.10
CA THR A 416 15.56 20.03 35.02
C THR A 416 14.75 20.82 36.02
N ALA A 417 14.87 20.49 37.30
CA ALA A 417 14.31 21.30 38.37
C ALA A 417 15.01 22.66 38.41
N THR A 418 14.23 23.73 38.46
CA THR A 418 14.68 25.11 38.40
C THR A 418 14.08 25.92 39.55
N GLY A 419 14.72 27.04 39.91
CA GLY A 419 14.19 27.94 40.94
C GLY A 419 12.90 28.62 40.48
N SER A 420 12.04 28.96 41.44
CA SER A 420 10.84 29.76 41.17
C SER A 420 11.08 31.26 41.38
N ASP A 421 10.42 32.09 40.59
CA ASP A 421 10.36 33.54 40.75
C ASP A 421 8.92 34.05 40.49
N ALA A 422 8.72 35.38 40.47
CA ALA A 422 7.41 35.98 40.24
C ALA A 422 6.83 35.67 38.84
N SER A 423 7.69 35.43 37.84
CA SER A 423 7.31 35.11 36.46
C SER A 423 7.16 33.60 36.24
N ASN A 424 7.82 32.79 37.04
CA ASN A 424 7.77 31.32 37.03
C ASN A 424 7.47 30.81 38.45
N PRO A 425 6.21 30.92 38.91
CA PRO A 425 5.82 30.56 40.27
C PRO A 425 6.08 29.06 40.57
N PRO A 426 6.27 28.69 41.84
CA PRO A 426 6.55 27.31 42.21
C PRO A 426 5.34 26.40 41.96
N ILE A 427 5.60 25.09 41.85
CA ILE A 427 4.58 24.03 41.81
C ILE A 427 4.62 23.20 43.08
N SER A 428 3.68 22.25 43.24
CA SER A 428 3.67 21.37 44.42
C SER A 428 4.97 20.56 44.53
N ALA A 429 5.53 20.53 45.74
CA ALA A 429 6.74 19.81 46.05
C ALA A 429 6.46 18.30 46.08
N GLN A 430 6.76 17.62 44.97
CA GLN A 430 6.60 16.19 44.80
C GLN A 430 7.46 15.70 43.64
N THR A 431 7.42 14.38 43.39
CA THR A 431 7.96 13.81 42.16
C THR A 431 6.88 13.83 41.09
N TRP A 432 7.18 14.43 39.96
CA TRP A 432 6.34 14.44 38.78
C TRP A 432 6.87 13.42 37.78
N ALA A 433 5.98 12.64 37.19
CA ALA A 433 6.28 11.86 35.99
C ALA A 433 5.84 12.66 34.76
N VAL A 434 6.67 12.64 33.72
CA VAL A 434 6.49 13.42 32.50
C VAL A 434 6.65 12.53 31.28
N GLU A 435 5.73 12.68 30.35
CA GLU A 435 5.76 12.08 29.02
C GLU A 435 5.55 13.19 27.96
N LEU A 436 6.12 12.96 26.79
CA LEU A 436 6.03 13.84 25.63
C LEU A 436 5.46 13.09 24.45
N THR A 437 4.72 13.79 23.61
CA THR A 437 4.29 13.30 22.30
C THR A 437 4.71 14.33 21.25
N ALA A 438 5.04 13.84 20.05
CA ALA A 438 5.30 14.68 18.89
C ALA A 438 3.98 14.97 18.16
N VAL A 439 3.75 16.25 17.82
CA VAL A 439 2.50 16.73 17.23
C VAL A 439 2.77 17.40 15.90
N ARG A 440 1.90 17.17 14.92
CA ARG A 440 1.97 17.80 13.60
C ARG A 440 0.59 17.99 12.96
N TRP A 441 0.38 19.15 12.36
CA TRP A 441 -0.74 19.41 11.47
C TRP A 441 -0.53 18.79 10.08
N SER A 442 -1.53 18.04 9.62
CA SER A 442 -1.55 17.38 8.32
C SER A 442 -2.68 17.95 7.45
N PRO A 443 -2.37 18.75 6.42
CA PRO A 443 -3.37 19.28 5.51
C PRO A 443 -3.88 18.19 4.54
N TYR A 444 -5.14 18.31 4.12
CA TYR A 444 -5.75 17.50 3.07
C TYR A 444 -6.54 18.41 2.13
N GLY A 445 -6.13 18.47 0.86
CA GLY A 445 -6.74 19.37 -0.13
C GLY A 445 -6.37 20.85 0.03
N VAL A 446 -5.47 21.20 0.94
CA VAL A 446 -4.96 22.57 1.16
C VAL A 446 -3.43 22.57 1.29
N SER A 447 -2.78 23.73 1.09
CA SER A 447 -1.31 23.84 1.09
C SER A 447 -0.67 23.81 2.48
N SER A 448 -1.41 24.22 3.50
CA SER A 448 -0.98 24.28 4.90
C SER A 448 -2.20 24.35 5.79
N CYS A 449 -2.09 23.88 7.03
CA CYS A 449 -3.19 24.01 7.97
C CYS A 449 -2.71 24.11 9.42
N GLY A 450 -3.57 24.63 10.28
CA GLY A 450 -3.38 24.82 11.71
C GLY A 450 -4.66 25.41 12.33
N GLY A 451 -4.77 25.40 13.65
CA GLY A 451 -6.03 25.77 14.34
C GLY A 451 -6.92 24.53 14.56
N PRO A 452 -8.24 24.66 14.81
CA PRO A 452 -9.06 23.49 15.11
C PRO A 452 -9.07 22.50 13.94
N ALA A 453 -8.99 21.20 14.25
CA ALA A 453 -9.12 20.14 13.26
C ALA A 453 -10.39 20.29 12.41
N SER A 454 -10.32 19.94 11.13
CA SER A 454 -11.42 20.04 10.18
C SER A 454 -11.33 18.94 9.12
N THR A 455 -12.29 18.91 8.19
CA THR A 455 -12.29 17.94 7.06
C THR A 455 -11.08 18.09 6.11
N THR A 456 -10.34 19.19 6.23
CA THR A 456 -9.15 19.49 5.40
C THR A 456 -7.88 19.68 6.24
N CYS A 457 -7.97 19.53 7.57
CA CYS A 457 -6.85 19.73 8.48
C CYS A 457 -6.91 18.78 9.67
N PHE A 458 -5.90 17.93 9.79
CA PHE A 458 -5.87 16.86 10.78
C PHE A 458 -4.70 17.05 11.74
N LEU A 459 -4.98 17.01 13.04
CA LEU A 459 -3.93 16.95 14.06
C LEU A 459 -3.46 15.51 14.22
N ARG A 460 -2.17 15.27 13.95
CA ARG A 460 -1.51 14.01 14.26
C ARG A 460 -0.69 14.17 15.52
N GLU A 461 -0.64 13.12 16.33
CA GLU A 461 0.13 13.10 17.56
C GLU A 461 0.61 11.67 17.85
N SER A 462 1.92 11.51 18.12
CA SER A 462 2.61 10.24 18.36
C SER A 462 2.14 9.49 19.61
N ALA A 463 2.58 8.23 19.75
CA ALA A 463 2.63 7.58 21.05
C ALA A 463 3.42 8.42 22.09
N PRO A 464 3.18 8.21 23.40
CA PRO A 464 4.00 8.82 24.44
C PRO A 464 5.45 8.34 24.41
N SER A 465 6.36 9.24 24.78
CA SER A 465 7.76 8.95 25.07
C SER A 465 7.92 7.96 26.22
N MET A 466 9.13 7.48 26.45
CA MET A 466 9.45 6.87 27.74
C MET A 466 9.18 7.87 28.88
N CYS A 467 8.54 7.40 29.94
CA CYS A 467 8.35 8.22 31.13
C CYS A 467 9.69 8.58 31.78
N LYS A 468 9.84 9.87 32.13
CA LYS A 468 10.92 10.36 33.00
C LYS A 468 10.33 11.06 34.21
N THR A 469 11.06 11.00 35.32
CA THR A 469 10.63 11.60 36.59
C THR A 469 11.52 12.77 36.98
N VAL A 470 10.92 13.78 37.62
CA VAL A 470 11.61 14.92 38.20
C VAL A 470 11.05 15.23 39.58
N SER A 471 11.93 15.35 40.57
CA SER A 471 11.55 15.75 41.92
C SER A 471 11.78 17.26 42.08
N VAL A 472 10.77 17.97 42.58
CA VAL A 472 10.82 19.42 42.82
C VAL A 472 10.58 19.73 44.30
N GLY A 473 11.32 20.71 44.82
CA GLY A 473 11.17 21.24 46.17
C GLY A 473 10.10 22.34 46.29
N SER A 474 9.94 22.90 47.50
CA SER A 474 8.91 23.89 47.85
C SER A 474 9.00 25.26 47.17
N SER A 475 10.11 25.57 46.50
CA SER A 475 10.32 26.83 45.76
C SER A 475 10.92 26.56 44.40
N GLN A 476 10.44 25.49 43.77
CA GLN A 476 10.93 25.03 42.48
C GLN A 476 9.79 24.82 41.50
N ASN A 477 10.15 24.96 40.23
CA ASN A 477 9.40 24.54 39.06
C ASN A 477 10.34 23.61 38.26
N PHE A 478 9.95 23.17 37.07
CA PHE A 478 10.91 22.45 36.22
C PHE A 478 10.78 22.83 34.76
N LYS A 479 11.91 22.73 34.06
CA LYS A 479 12.03 22.94 32.64
C LYS A 479 12.01 21.59 31.93
N VAL A 480 11.21 21.50 30.87
CA VAL A 480 11.19 20.39 29.92
C VAL A 480 11.89 20.86 28.66
N SER A 481 12.91 20.14 28.20
CA SER A 481 13.67 20.51 26.99
C SER A 481 13.90 19.30 26.10
N VAL A 482 13.72 19.47 24.79
CA VAL A 482 14.07 18.47 23.77
C VAL A 482 15.38 18.89 23.09
N SER A 483 16.19 17.93 22.66
CA SER A 483 17.42 18.20 21.90
C SER A 483 17.10 18.98 20.62
N SER A 484 17.80 20.09 20.39
CA SER A 484 17.60 20.95 19.23
C SER A 484 18.39 20.54 17.98
N SER A 485 19.29 19.55 18.09
CA SER A 485 20.15 19.10 17.00
C SER A 485 20.37 17.59 17.06
N PRO A 486 19.94 16.83 16.03
CA PRO A 486 19.07 17.30 14.95
C PRO A 486 17.66 17.64 15.48
N PRO A 487 16.92 18.57 14.85
CA PRO A 487 15.52 18.78 15.18
C PRO A 487 14.73 17.50 14.86
N ASP A 488 13.69 17.21 15.64
CA ASP A 488 12.82 16.07 15.34
C ASP A 488 12.16 16.30 13.97
N PRO A 489 12.43 15.47 12.95
CA PRO A 489 11.94 15.74 11.61
C PRO A 489 10.41 15.59 11.51
N GLY A 490 9.82 14.77 12.39
CA GLY A 490 8.38 14.55 12.45
C GLY A 490 7.62 15.63 13.20
N ALA A 491 8.14 16.15 14.30
CA ALA A 491 7.39 17.07 15.16
C ALA A 491 7.34 18.52 14.65
N GLN A 492 6.17 19.16 14.69
CA GLN A 492 6.03 20.62 14.66
C GLN A 492 6.02 21.18 16.08
N ASP A 493 5.34 20.49 16.99
CA ASP A 493 5.20 20.82 18.40
C ASP A 493 5.33 19.56 19.26
N PHE A 494 5.56 19.74 20.56
CA PHE A 494 5.51 18.68 21.55
C PHE A 494 4.45 18.99 22.60
N ASN A 495 3.57 18.03 22.87
CA ASN A 495 2.67 18.10 24.03
C ASN A 495 3.36 17.50 25.25
N VAL A 496 3.13 18.12 26.40
CA VAL A 496 3.66 17.70 27.70
C VAL A 496 2.53 17.11 28.53
N TYR A 497 2.71 15.87 28.96
CA TYR A 497 1.80 15.15 29.83
C TYR A 497 2.43 14.93 31.20
N LEU A 498 1.66 15.15 32.25
CA LEU A 498 2.13 15.12 33.63
C LEU A 498 1.32 14.15 34.48
N ALA A 499 2.00 13.42 35.35
CA ALA A 499 1.40 12.63 36.42
C ALA A 499 1.94 13.09 37.80
N PRO A 500 1.07 13.65 38.67
CA PRO A 500 1.46 14.17 39.99
C PRO A 500 1.87 13.08 40.98
N SER A 501 1.49 11.82 40.72
CA SER A 501 1.86 10.67 41.53
C SER A 501 3.35 10.32 41.45
N GLY A 502 4.06 10.85 40.45
CA GLY A 502 5.42 10.40 40.10
C GLY A 502 5.47 8.99 39.52
N SER A 503 4.31 8.41 39.21
CA SER A 503 4.17 7.06 38.66
C SER A 503 4.20 7.07 37.14
N CYS A 504 5.11 6.27 36.56
CA CYS A 504 5.15 6.02 35.11
C CYS A 504 4.05 5.08 34.60
N GLN A 505 3.13 4.65 35.47
CA GLN A 505 1.94 3.87 35.12
C GLN A 505 0.69 4.76 34.97
N GLY A 506 0.84 6.08 35.14
CA GLY A 506 -0.24 7.05 35.01
C GLY A 506 -1.14 7.19 36.25
N PRO A 507 -2.33 7.84 36.10
CA PRO A 507 -2.79 8.51 34.89
C PRO A 507 -2.01 9.81 34.59
N PHE A 508 -1.81 10.09 33.30
CA PHE A 508 -1.16 11.31 32.80
C PHE A 508 -2.19 12.30 32.28
N GLY A 509 -1.93 13.60 32.43
CA GLY A 509 -2.78 14.68 31.93
C GLY A 509 -2.03 15.73 31.13
N TYR A 510 -2.61 16.22 30.04
CA TYR A 510 -2.06 17.28 29.20
C TYR A 510 -1.84 18.56 30.01
N ALA A 511 -0.66 19.15 29.95
CA ALA A 511 -0.30 20.32 30.73
C ALA A 511 0.18 21.52 29.91
N ALA A 512 0.91 21.28 28.81
CA ALA A 512 1.47 22.34 27.99
C ALA A 512 1.84 21.84 26.59
N GLN A 513 2.06 22.77 25.67
CA GLN A 513 2.66 22.52 24.36
C GLN A 513 3.81 23.50 24.11
N PHE A 514 4.82 23.09 23.34
CA PHE A 514 5.88 23.97 22.86
C PHE A 514 6.40 23.56 21.48
N ALA A 515 6.86 24.55 20.71
CA ALA A 515 7.29 24.36 19.33
C ALA A 515 8.67 23.68 19.20
N ASN A 516 8.79 22.82 18.19
CA ASN A 516 10.02 22.21 17.71
C ASN A 516 10.80 23.13 16.74
N ASN A 517 10.67 24.46 16.91
CA ASN A 517 11.40 25.44 16.13
C ASN A 517 11.76 26.65 17.00
N GLY A 518 13.03 26.75 17.39
CA GLY A 518 13.57 27.85 18.19
C GLY A 518 13.47 27.65 19.70
N SER A 519 12.28 27.41 20.25
CA SER A 519 12.09 27.30 21.71
C SER A 519 12.69 26.01 22.28
N TYR A 520 12.40 24.84 21.68
CA TYR A 520 12.82 23.49 22.12
C TYR A 520 12.62 23.18 23.62
N THR A 521 11.85 24.02 24.31
CA THR A 521 11.70 23.95 25.76
C THR A 521 10.45 24.68 26.22
N THR A 522 9.93 24.22 27.35
CA THR A 522 8.88 24.90 28.12
C THR A 522 9.15 24.78 29.61
N THR A 523 8.66 25.75 30.38
CA THR A 523 8.73 25.73 31.84
C THR A 523 7.35 25.32 32.38
N ILE A 524 7.31 24.26 33.16
CA ILE A 524 6.13 23.85 33.91
C ILE A 524 6.18 24.53 35.27
N ASN A 525 5.37 25.57 35.44
CA ASN A 525 5.32 26.40 36.64
C ASN A 525 3.89 26.50 37.19
N GLY A 526 3.71 27.20 38.31
CA GLY A 526 2.39 27.36 38.93
C GLY A 526 1.36 28.08 38.06
N GLY A 527 1.81 28.85 37.06
CA GLY A 527 0.94 29.45 36.04
C GLY A 527 0.46 28.42 35.02
N THR A 528 1.35 27.55 34.54
CA THR A 528 1.02 26.41 33.66
C THR A 528 -0.03 25.50 34.30
N LEU A 529 0.08 25.27 35.61
CA LEU A 529 -0.79 24.36 36.36
C LEU A 529 -1.96 25.05 37.08
N ASN A 530 -2.23 26.32 36.78
CA ASN A 530 -3.32 27.04 37.44
C ASN A 530 -4.69 26.47 37.01
N GLY A 531 -5.43 25.88 37.95
CA GLY A 531 -6.69 25.18 37.66
C GLY A 531 -6.50 23.85 36.92
N TRP A 532 -5.27 23.38 36.76
CA TRP A 532 -4.97 22.08 36.16
C TRP A 532 -5.32 20.95 37.13
N ALA A 533 -6.11 19.99 36.67
CA ALA A 533 -6.41 18.75 37.36
C ALA A 533 -6.52 17.64 36.34
N LEU A 534 -6.14 16.41 36.72
CA LEU A 534 -6.34 15.24 35.87
C LEU A 534 -7.84 15.05 35.59
N ASP A 535 -8.20 15.04 34.31
CA ASP A 535 -9.57 14.86 33.84
C ASP A 535 -9.58 13.84 32.69
N PRO A 536 -9.82 12.55 32.99
CA PRO A 536 -9.93 11.51 31.97
C PRO A 536 -11.05 11.75 30.95
N GLY A 537 -12.01 12.64 31.24
CA GLY A 537 -13.09 13.01 30.34
C GLY A 537 -12.83 14.28 29.54
N ALA A 538 -11.70 14.95 29.74
CA ALA A 538 -11.37 16.19 29.05
C ALA A 538 -10.98 15.95 27.57
N PRO A 539 -11.39 16.86 26.67
CA PRO A 539 -10.85 16.97 25.31
C PRO A 539 -9.32 16.97 25.23
N ARG A 540 -8.74 16.34 24.20
CA ARG A 540 -7.29 16.05 24.00
C ARG A 540 -6.32 17.24 24.03
N ASP A 541 -6.79 18.47 24.13
CA ASP A 541 -6.05 19.72 24.19
C ASP A 541 -6.40 20.58 25.41
N ASN A 542 -7.29 20.07 26.27
CA ASN A 542 -7.65 20.70 27.52
C ASN A 542 -6.69 20.30 28.65
N PRO A 543 -6.38 21.23 29.57
CA PRO A 543 -5.66 20.92 30.80
C PRO A 543 -6.24 19.69 31.50
N GLY A 544 -5.42 18.65 31.69
CA GLY A 544 -5.82 17.43 32.41
C GLY A 544 -6.19 16.23 31.53
N ALA A 545 -6.32 16.41 30.22
CA ALA A 545 -6.75 15.36 29.30
C ALA A 545 -5.77 14.19 29.22
N PRO A 546 -6.24 12.94 29.08
CA PRO A 546 -5.38 11.77 29.11
C PRO A 546 -4.37 11.78 27.96
N ALA A 547 -3.17 11.22 28.23
CA ALA A 547 -2.19 10.95 27.19
C ALA A 547 -2.72 9.88 26.21
N PRO A 548 -2.25 9.88 24.95
CA PRO A 548 -2.51 8.77 24.03
C PRO A 548 -1.88 7.47 24.57
N ASP A 549 -2.36 6.30 24.13
CA ASP A 549 -1.68 5.05 24.50
C ASP A 549 -0.37 4.85 23.74
N PHE A 550 0.41 3.92 24.28
CA PHE A 550 1.57 3.36 23.61
C PHE A 550 1.17 2.65 22.32
N GLN A 551 1.85 3.02 21.25
CA GLN A 551 1.81 2.27 20.00
C GLN A 551 2.65 1.00 20.10
N SER A 552 2.38 0.04 19.22
CA SER A 552 3.24 -1.11 19.05
C SER A 552 4.62 -0.67 18.53
N PRO A 553 5.69 -1.43 18.85
CA PRO A 553 7.00 -1.11 18.31
C PRO A 553 6.92 -1.22 16.79
N PRO A 554 7.66 -0.39 16.05
CA PRO A 554 7.79 -0.54 14.60
C PRO A 554 8.42 -1.90 14.24
N VAL A 555 8.96 -2.64 15.22
CA VAL A 555 9.77 -3.85 15.03
C VAL A 555 9.48 -4.93 16.09
N ALA A 556 8.20 -5.24 16.34
CA ALA A 556 7.85 -6.45 17.08
C ALA A 556 7.96 -7.71 16.19
N GLY A 557 8.17 -8.87 16.80
CA GLY A 557 8.30 -10.15 16.08
C GLY A 557 7.01 -10.50 15.35
N GLY A 558 6.94 -10.12 14.06
CA GLY A 558 5.72 -10.08 13.27
C GLY A 558 5.31 -8.63 13.03
N LEU A 559 5.45 -8.21 11.77
CA LEU A 559 4.94 -7.00 11.12
C LEU A 559 5.18 -5.65 11.83
N PRO A 560 5.88 -4.72 11.19
CA PRO A 560 5.76 -3.29 11.49
C PRO A 560 4.31 -2.85 11.28
N ASN A 561 3.53 -2.72 12.37
CA ASN A 561 2.16 -2.21 12.38
C ASN A 561 1.14 -2.95 11.49
N ALA A 562 1.22 -4.28 11.33
CA ALA A 562 0.10 -4.96 10.67
C ALA A 562 -1.09 -5.09 11.61
N ASN A 563 -2.19 -4.49 11.19
CA ASN A 563 -3.46 -4.50 11.90
C ASN A 563 -3.29 -4.22 13.39
N PRO A 564 -3.10 -2.94 13.77
CA PRO A 564 -3.72 -2.56 15.04
C PRO A 564 -5.18 -3.01 14.93
N GLN A 565 -5.60 -3.91 15.82
CA GLN A 565 -7.04 -4.06 16.06
C GLN A 565 -7.58 -2.65 16.24
N LEU A 566 -8.70 -2.31 15.59
CA LEU A 566 -9.42 -1.05 15.82
C LEU A 566 -9.46 -0.80 17.33
N ALA A 567 -8.55 0.04 17.81
CA ALA A 567 -8.46 0.31 19.23
C ALA A 567 -9.70 1.13 19.56
N VAL A 568 -10.39 0.75 20.64
CA VAL A 568 -11.45 1.62 21.15
C VAL A 568 -10.77 2.95 21.48
N PRO A 569 -11.24 4.09 20.94
CA PRO A 569 -10.62 5.39 21.18
C PRO A 569 -10.35 5.62 22.68
N PRO A 570 -9.24 6.30 23.09
CA PRO A 570 -8.41 7.25 22.32
C PRO A 570 -6.86 7.04 22.41
N HIS A 571 -6.20 6.43 21.41
CA HIS A 571 -4.90 5.78 21.70
C HIS A 571 -3.78 5.83 20.59
N GLY A 572 -3.04 6.97 20.43
CA GLY A 572 -1.67 7.13 19.80
C GLY A 572 -1.50 7.09 18.25
N ASP A 573 -0.69 7.97 17.60
CA ASP A 573 -0.60 8.25 16.11
C ASP A 573 -1.46 7.33 15.24
N LEU A 574 -2.77 7.56 15.38
CA LEU A 574 -3.88 6.77 14.83
C LEU A 574 -4.06 7.03 13.32
N ALA A 575 -3.09 7.70 12.69
CA ALA A 575 -3.25 8.28 11.37
C ALA A 575 -3.30 7.20 10.28
N ASN A 576 -2.57 6.09 10.44
CA ASN A 576 -2.71 4.89 9.61
C ASN A 576 -3.99 4.07 9.92
N GLU A 577 -4.73 4.41 10.98
CA GLU A 577 -5.92 3.69 11.48
C GLU A 577 -7.25 4.37 11.08
N GLY A 578 -7.22 5.52 10.41
CA GLY A 578 -8.42 6.21 9.91
C GLY A 578 -9.21 6.99 10.98
N HIS A 579 -8.57 7.31 12.10
CA HIS A 579 -9.16 8.11 13.17
C HIS A 579 -8.64 9.55 13.17
N CYS A 580 -9.56 10.48 13.40
CA CYS A 580 -9.33 11.92 13.48
C CYS A 580 -9.69 12.42 14.89
N VAL A 581 -9.19 13.59 15.29
CA VAL A 581 -9.60 14.24 16.55
C VAL A 581 -10.75 15.21 16.26
N ASP A 582 -11.86 15.09 16.97
CA ASP A 582 -12.92 16.10 16.98
C ASP A 582 -12.38 17.38 17.64
N PRO A 583 -12.39 18.53 16.95
CA PRO A 583 -11.81 19.77 17.45
C PRO A 583 -12.59 20.45 18.59
N THR A 584 -13.85 20.07 18.80
CA THR A 584 -14.72 20.66 19.83
C THR A 584 -14.74 19.85 21.11
N THR A 585 -14.52 18.54 21.00
CA THR A 585 -14.60 17.60 22.12
C THR A 585 -13.29 16.87 22.36
N GLY A 586 -12.29 17.01 21.48
CA GLY A 586 -11.02 16.30 21.54
C GLY A 586 -11.14 14.77 21.43
N THR A 587 -12.33 14.25 21.16
CA THR A 587 -12.59 12.80 21.07
C THR A 587 -12.11 12.26 19.74
N GLY A 588 -11.55 11.05 19.74
CA GLY A 588 -11.28 10.32 18.49
C GLY A 588 -12.59 10.04 17.75
N VAL A 589 -12.77 10.62 16.57
CA VAL A 589 -13.88 10.36 15.66
C VAL A 589 -13.37 9.63 14.43
N ALA A 590 -14.22 8.85 13.77
CA ALA A 590 -13.91 8.41 12.42
C ALA A 590 -13.69 9.66 11.56
N CYS A 591 -12.63 9.66 10.74
CA CYS A 591 -12.39 10.79 9.85
C CYS A 591 -13.66 11.04 8.99
N PRO A 592 -14.09 12.30 8.79
CA PRO A 592 -15.36 12.64 8.11
C PRO A 592 -15.46 12.08 6.68
N ALA A 593 -14.33 11.69 6.11
CA ALA A 593 -14.16 10.89 4.91
C ALA A 593 -13.13 9.78 5.24
N PRO A 594 -13.08 8.66 4.48
CA PRO A 594 -12.04 7.64 4.64
C PRO A 594 -10.69 8.23 4.21
N VAL A 595 -10.12 9.05 5.07
CA VAL A 595 -8.85 9.76 4.91
C VAL A 595 -7.95 9.28 6.03
N THR A 596 -6.74 8.92 5.65
CA THR A 596 -5.64 8.51 6.52
C THR A 596 -4.69 9.70 6.58
N PRO A 597 -4.71 10.51 7.67
CA PRO A 597 -3.82 11.67 7.79
C PRO A 597 -2.36 11.28 7.60
N GLY A 598 -1.53 12.16 7.02
CA GLY A 598 -0.11 11.87 6.83
C GLY A 598 0.23 10.82 5.76
N ALA A 599 -0.76 10.12 5.19
CA ALA A 599 -0.51 9.14 4.14
C ALA A 599 0.10 9.78 2.89
N VAL A 600 0.99 9.03 2.26
CA VAL A 600 1.67 9.43 1.03
C VAL A 600 1.31 8.50 -0.13
N LEU A 601 1.30 9.06 -1.34
CA LEU A 601 1.31 8.29 -2.57
C LEU A 601 2.50 8.75 -3.40
N TRP A 602 3.28 7.79 -3.87
CA TRP A 602 4.37 8.00 -4.79
C TRP A 602 3.88 7.70 -6.20
N PHE A 603 3.97 8.70 -7.05
CA PHE A 603 3.65 8.61 -8.46
C PHE A 603 4.94 8.74 -9.26
N ILE A 604 5.23 7.74 -10.09
CA ILE A 604 6.36 7.77 -11.00
C ILE A 604 5.80 7.76 -12.43
N PRO A 605 5.87 8.89 -13.18
CA PRO A 605 5.34 8.95 -14.53
C PRO A 605 6.14 8.04 -15.48
N GLY A 606 5.45 7.48 -16.48
CA GLY A 606 6.13 6.83 -17.61
C GLY A 606 6.54 7.85 -18.68
N GLY A 607 7.49 7.48 -19.55
CA GLY A 607 7.97 8.39 -20.59
C GLY A 607 9.45 8.37 -20.96
N GLY A 608 10.26 7.44 -20.44
CA GLY A 608 11.52 7.06 -21.11
C GLY A 608 12.73 6.89 -20.21
N ASN A 609 13.21 5.64 -20.19
CA ASN A 609 14.45 5.11 -19.65
C ASN A 609 14.39 4.53 -18.21
N ILE A 610 15.28 3.57 -17.95
CA ILE A 610 15.41 2.81 -16.70
C ILE A 610 15.86 3.65 -15.49
N GLN A 611 16.10 4.95 -15.67
CA GLN A 611 16.64 5.85 -14.66
C GLN A 611 15.54 6.61 -13.91
N THR A 612 14.27 6.47 -14.29
CA THR A 612 13.14 7.13 -13.63
C THR A 612 12.46 6.28 -12.56
N CYS A 613 13.10 5.21 -12.05
CA CYS A 613 12.46 4.23 -11.17
C CYS A 613 12.61 4.52 -9.68
N LEU A 614 11.90 3.73 -8.88
CA LEU A 614 12.24 3.51 -7.48
C LEU A 614 13.49 2.62 -7.38
N ASN A 615 14.56 3.15 -6.79
CA ASN A 615 15.79 2.43 -6.58
C ASN A 615 16.30 2.59 -5.14
N LEU A 616 15.79 1.73 -4.26
CA LEU A 616 16.24 1.59 -2.88
C LEU A 616 17.37 0.57 -2.83
N GLN A 617 18.49 0.94 -2.23
CA GLN A 617 19.67 0.11 -2.03
C GLN A 617 19.86 -0.15 -0.54
N GLY A 618 20.43 -1.30 -0.19
CA GLY A 618 20.49 -1.77 1.20
C GLY A 618 21.36 -0.97 2.17
N GLY A 619 21.89 0.19 1.75
CA GLY A 619 22.56 1.16 2.62
C GLY A 619 21.62 2.20 3.24
N GLY A 620 20.37 2.33 2.76
CA GLY A 620 19.36 3.24 3.29
C GLY A 620 18.14 2.50 3.86
N ASP A 621 17.32 3.21 4.64
CA ASP A 621 16.04 2.70 5.14
C ASP A 621 14.88 3.67 4.82
N ILE A 622 13.69 3.11 4.62
CA ILE A 622 12.47 3.90 4.40
C ILE A 622 11.30 3.32 5.17
N TYR A 623 10.51 4.16 5.82
CA TYR A 623 9.28 3.78 6.51
C TYR A 623 8.14 4.68 6.04
N ILE A 624 7.33 4.22 5.10
CA ILE A 624 6.21 5.02 4.57
C ILE A 624 4.91 4.23 4.52
N TYR A 625 3.79 4.93 4.72
CA TYR A 625 2.45 4.36 4.61
C TYR A 625 1.52 5.17 3.70
N SER A 626 0.62 4.47 3.02
CA SER A 626 -0.48 5.03 2.23
C SER A 626 -1.82 4.94 2.99
N GLY A 627 -2.87 5.47 2.38
CA GLY A 627 -4.13 5.80 3.03
C GLY A 627 -5.36 5.52 2.19
N HIS A 628 -6.51 5.50 2.84
CA HIS A 628 -7.80 5.24 2.20
C HIS A 628 -8.12 6.21 1.04
N GLN A 629 -7.73 7.47 1.16
CA GLN A 629 -7.92 8.50 0.12
C GLN A 629 -7.19 8.18 -1.19
N TYR A 630 -6.19 7.31 -1.14
CA TYR A 630 -5.41 6.86 -2.29
C TYR A 630 -5.67 5.39 -2.61
N GLN A 631 -6.80 4.83 -2.17
CA GLN A 631 -7.11 3.40 -2.28
C GLN A 631 -5.99 2.52 -1.69
N ARG A 632 -5.25 3.05 -0.71
CA ARG A 632 -4.08 2.44 -0.07
C ARG A 632 -2.93 2.12 -1.03
N ILE A 633 -2.90 2.75 -2.21
CA ILE A 633 -1.78 2.66 -3.17
C ILE A 633 -0.62 3.50 -2.66
N LEU A 634 0.53 2.87 -2.46
CA LEU A 634 1.75 3.53 -2.03
C LEU A 634 2.61 3.94 -3.22
N LEU A 635 2.79 3.04 -4.18
CA LEU A 635 3.51 3.30 -5.43
C LEU A 635 2.56 3.10 -6.60
N TYR A 636 2.40 4.14 -7.42
CA TYR A 636 1.64 4.11 -8.65
C TYR A 636 2.56 4.38 -9.84
N GLU A 637 2.59 3.46 -10.78
CA GLU A 637 3.19 3.62 -12.10
C GLU A 637 2.15 3.31 -13.19
N PRO A 638 2.04 4.15 -14.23
CA PRO A 638 1.05 3.95 -15.29
C PRO A 638 1.33 2.66 -16.07
N GLY A 639 0.28 1.88 -16.32
CA GLY A 639 0.31 0.70 -17.17
C GLY A 639 0.02 1.00 -18.64
N PRO A 640 -0.15 -0.05 -19.46
CA PRO A 640 -0.44 0.07 -20.90
C PRO A 640 -1.80 0.69 -21.19
N GLU A 641 -2.72 0.61 -20.24
CA GLU A 641 -4.12 1.02 -20.38
C GLU A 641 -4.36 2.47 -19.92
N GLN A 642 -3.35 3.10 -19.28
CA GLN A 642 -3.43 4.46 -18.73
C GLN A 642 -2.58 5.46 -19.55
N GLN A 643 -2.93 6.75 -19.46
CA GLN A 643 -2.15 7.89 -19.97
C GLN A 643 -1.47 8.56 -18.77
N PRO A 644 -0.19 9.01 -18.79
CA PRO A 644 0.88 8.99 -19.82
C PRO A 644 1.42 7.58 -20.15
N PRO A 645 2.29 7.37 -21.17
CA PRO A 645 2.69 6.03 -21.63
C PRO A 645 3.20 5.13 -20.52
N ALA A 646 2.96 3.82 -20.66
CA ALA A 646 3.33 2.79 -19.71
C ALA A 646 4.76 2.93 -19.19
N ASN A 647 4.94 2.76 -17.88
CA ASN A 647 6.24 2.70 -17.27
C ASN A 647 6.77 1.26 -17.30
N THR A 648 7.82 1.00 -18.06
CA THR A 648 8.44 -0.33 -18.22
C THR A 648 9.76 -0.46 -17.47
N CYS A 649 9.93 0.32 -16.40
CA CYS A 649 11.21 0.46 -15.74
C CYS A 649 11.43 -0.62 -14.66
N SER A 650 12.61 -0.62 -14.02
CA SER A 650 12.98 -1.62 -13.02
C SER A 650 13.07 -1.06 -11.61
N ASN A 651 12.06 -1.39 -10.82
CA ASN A 651 11.98 -1.02 -9.43
C ASN A 651 12.82 -1.96 -8.58
N ASN A 652 13.69 -1.40 -7.76
CA ASN A 652 14.48 -2.13 -6.80
C ASN A 652 14.12 -1.66 -5.39
N VAL A 653 13.65 -2.58 -4.57
CA VAL A 653 13.28 -2.36 -3.17
C VAL A 653 14.25 -3.19 -2.33
N ALA A 654 15.42 -2.63 -2.06
CA ALA A 654 16.37 -3.18 -1.11
C ALA A 654 16.48 -2.23 0.08
N GLY A 655 16.23 -2.76 1.27
CA GLY A 655 16.35 -2.03 2.53
C GLY A 655 17.55 -2.49 3.35
N SER A 656 17.84 -1.76 4.42
CA SER A 656 18.71 -2.19 5.51
C SER A 656 17.87 -2.91 6.57
N GLY A 657 17.83 -2.39 7.79
CA GLY A 657 17.21 -3.05 8.94
C GLY A 657 15.70 -2.84 9.00
N ILE A 658 15.18 -1.63 8.79
CA ILE A 658 13.80 -1.27 9.17
C ILE A 658 12.89 -0.89 7.98
N THR A 659 13.33 -1.16 6.76
CA THR A 659 12.58 -0.76 5.56
C THR A 659 11.17 -1.35 5.53
N SER A 660 10.17 -0.47 5.56
CA SER A 660 8.74 -0.81 5.58
C SER A 660 7.96 0.09 4.63
N LEU A 661 7.22 -0.53 3.71
CA LEU A 661 6.45 0.13 2.67
C LEU A 661 5.00 -0.37 2.79
N ILE A 662 4.16 0.42 3.46
CA ILE A 662 2.80 0.04 3.84
C ILE A 662 1.81 0.62 2.81
N GLY A 663 1.53 -0.15 1.77
CA GLY A 663 0.44 0.04 0.82
C GLY A 663 0.60 -0.87 -0.41
N ILE A 664 -0.30 -0.73 -1.38
CA ILE A 664 -0.26 -1.46 -2.63
C ILE A 664 0.84 -0.89 -3.53
N PHE A 665 1.67 -1.77 -4.09
CA PHE A 665 2.52 -1.48 -5.24
C PHE A 665 1.72 -1.75 -6.52
N TYR A 666 1.33 -0.69 -7.22
CA TYR A 666 0.62 -0.78 -8.49
C TYR A 666 1.54 -0.36 -9.63
N VAL A 667 2.19 -1.36 -10.25
CA VAL A 667 3.21 -1.19 -11.29
C VAL A 667 2.99 -2.15 -12.47
N PRO A 668 1.80 -2.13 -13.11
CA PRO A 668 1.35 -3.17 -14.05
C PRO A 668 2.22 -3.39 -15.30
N ALA A 669 3.03 -2.41 -15.72
CA ALA A 669 3.95 -2.53 -16.86
C ALA A 669 5.43 -2.66 -16.48
N ALA A 670 5.78 -2.49 -15.20
CA ALA A 670 7.15 -2.47 -14.72
C ALA A 670 7.49 -3.77 -13.97
N ASN A 671 8.79 -4.03 -13.81
CA ASN A 671 9.25 -5.12 -12.96
C ASN A 671 9.69 -4.63 -11.58
N VAL A 672 9.41 -5.44 -10.57
CA VAL A 672 9.80 -5.16 -9.19
C VAL A 672 10.72 -6.23 -8.66
N THR A 673 11.85 -5.80 -8.12
CA THR A 673 12.78 -6.61 -7.35
C THR A 673 12.64 -6.23 -5.88
N ILE A 674 12.36 -7.21 -5.03
CA ILE A 674 12.31 -7.05 -3.58
C ILE A 674 13.50 -7.81 -3.01
N VAL A 675 14.38 -7.11 -2.28
CA VAL A 675 15.58 -7.72 -1.69
C VAL A 675 15.48 -7.71 -0.17
N GLY A 676 15.47 -8.89 0.43
CA GLY A 676 15.59 -9.06 1.88
C GLY A 676 17.03 -8.89 2.35
N ASN A 677 17.24 -7.95 3.28
CA ASN A 677 18.48 -7.78 4.03
C ASN A 677 18.24 -8.14 5.49
N SER A 678 19.23 -8.75 6.17
CA SER A 678 19.02 -9.38 7.47
C SER A 678 19.11 -8.37 8.62
N SER A 679 18.02 -8.20 9.37
CA SER A 679 17.95 -8.18 10.85
C SER A 679 16.54 -7.84 11.32
N TYR A 680 15.77 -7.09 10.53
CA TYR A 680 14.33 -6.93 10.72
C TYR A 680 13.60 -6.97 9.36
N LEU A 681 12.34 -7.40 9.38
CA LEU A 681 11.61 -7.84 8.20
C LEU A 681 11.40 -6.66 7.22
N ALA A 682 12.03 -6.71 6.04
CA ALA A 682 11.64 -5.86 4.93
C ALA A 682 10.18 -6.20 4.58
N THR A 683 9.27 -5.28 4.90
CA THR A 683 7.83 -5.54 4.82
C THR A 683 7.22 -4.65 3.75
N ILE A 684 6.70 -5.28 2.69
CA ILE A 684 5.74 -4.64 1.80
C ILE A 684 4.36 -5.10 2.27
N ALA A 685 3.64 -4.20 2.93
CA ALA A 685 2.34 -4.47 3.52
C ALA A 685 1.24 -3.82 2.68
N GLY A 686 0.51 -4.61 1.88
CA GLY A 686 -0.55 -4.10 0.99
C GLY A 686 -0.70 -4.86 -0.32
N GLY A 687 0.36 -5.55 -0.73
CA GLY A 687 0.38 -6.41 -1.91
C GLY A 687 1.07 -5.77 -3.11
N VAL A 688 1.40 -6.60 -4.09
CA VAL A 688 2.21 -6.24 -5.25
C VAL A 688 1.47 -6.62 -6.51
N ILE A 689 1.20 -5.65 -7.37
CA ILE A 689 0.66 -5.84 -8.73
C ILE A 689 1.75 -5.33 -9.69
N ALA A 690 2.39 -6.24 -10.40
CA ALA A 690 3.53 -5.91 -11.26
C ALA A 690 3.46 -6.66 -12.60
N TRP A 691 4.23 -6.22 -13.60
CA TRP A 691 4.41 -7.01 -14.81
C TRP A 691 5.16 -8.31 -14.50
N THR A 692 6.33 -8.20 -13.87
CA THR A 692 7.08 -9.33 -13.28
C THR A 692 7.58 -8.97 -11.90
N ALA A 693 7.69 -9.96 -11.02
CA ALA A 693 8.18 -9.78 -9.66
C ALA A 693 9.30 -10.77 -9.34
N SER A 694 10.34 -10.28 -8.66
CA SER A 694 11.44 -11.10 -8.18
C SER A 694 11.69 -10.82 -6.70
N VAL A 695 11.64 -11.86 -5.87
CA VAL A 695 12.00 -11.79 -4.45
C VAL A 695 13.37 -12.44 -4.29
N LYS A 696 14.34 -11.68 -3.77
CA LYS A 696 15.74 -12.08 -3.61
C LYS A 696 16.24 -11.77 -2.21
N GLY A 697 17.39 -12.31 -1.81
CA GLY A 697 18.16 -11.79 -0.67
C GLY A 697 18.85 -12.85 0.17
N ASN A 698 19.52 -12.37 1.24
CA ASN A 698 20.18 -13.18 2.28
C ASN A 698 19.48 -13.04 3.65
N GLY A 699 18.35 -12.33 3.71
CA GLY A 699 17.55 -12.10 4.91
C GLY A 699 16.08 -12.51 4.73
N GLY A 700 15.29 -12.42 5.82
CA GLY A 700 13.86 -12.69 5.79
C GLY A 700 13.07 -11.57 5.12
N VAL A 701 12.22 -11.91 4.15
CA VAL A 701 11.27 -10.99 3.50
C VAL A 701 9.86 -11.35 3.97
N SER A 702 9.06 -10.35 4.35
CA SER A 702 7.64 -10.56 4.59
C SER A 702 6.82 -9.75 3.59
N ILE A 703 6.03 -10.43 2.78
CA ILE A 703 5.01 -9.80 1.93
C ILE A 703 3.68 -10.12 2.57
N LEU A 704 3.13 -9.14 3.28
CA LEU A 704 1.83 -9.34 3.91
C LEU A 704 0.75 -8.69 3.06
N ALA A 705 -0.21 -9.50 2.68
CA ALA A 705 -1.42 -9.03 2.07
C ALA A 705 -2.45 -8.85 3.19
N ASP A 706 -2.62 -7.62 3.66
CA ASP A 706 -3.75 -7.30 4.52
C ASP A 706 -5.03 -7.40 3.68
N PRO A 707 -5.99 -8.27 4.01
CA PRO A 707 -7.24 -8.40 3.27
C PRO A 707 -8.08 -7.11 3.28
N THR A 708 -7.90 -6.22 4.26
CA THR A 708 -8.57 -4.92 4.28
C THR A 708 -7.97 -3.95 3.27
N LEU A 709 -6.70 -4.11 2.87
CA LEU A 709 -5.99 -3.21 1.96
C LEU A 709 -6.25 -3.55 0.47
N ARG A 710 -7.00 -4.61 0.13
CA ARG A 710 -6.96 -5.29 -1.18
C ARG A 710 -8.25 -5.28 -2.00
N THR A 711 -9.08 -4.26 -1.90
CA THR A 711 -10.25 -4.16 -2.78
C THR A 711 -9.82 -3.67 -4.15
N TRP A 712 -9.88 -4.55 -5.15
CA TRP A 712 -9.74 -4.12 -6.54
C TRP A 712 -10.88 -3.20 -6.94
N PRO A 713 -10.61 -2.20 -7.80
CA PRO A 713 -11.67 -1.40 -8.37
C PRO A 713 -12.57 -2.30 -9.21
N PRO A 714 -13.89 -2.03 -9.23
CA PRO A 714 -14.76 -2.68 -10.18
C PRO A 714 -14.32 -2.28 -11.60
N SER A 715 -14.27 -3.26 -12.50
CA SER A 715 -13.82 -3.03 -13.87
C SER A 715 -14.64 -3.85 -14.87
N VAL A 716 -14.75 -3.31 -16.07
CA VAL A 716 -15.34 -3.97 -17.22
C VAL A 716 -14.40 -3.77 -18.39
N THR A 717 -13.94 -4.86 -18.96
CA THR A 717 -12.98 -4.83 -20.08
C THR A 717 -13.46 -5.75 -21.18
N LEU A 718 -13.54 -5.23 -22.41
CA LEU A 718 -13.77 -6.05 -23.59
C LEU A 718 -12.46 -6.75 -23.96
N THR A 719 -12.49 -8.07 -24.02
CA THR A 719 -11.38 -8.92 -24.45
C THR A 719 -11.76 -9.55 -25.79
N GLN A 720 -11.16 -9.07 -26.88
CA GLN A 720 -11.38 -9.61 -28.23
C GLN A 720 -10.52 -10.86 -28.48
#